data_AF-A0A9W8WNT1-F1
#
_entry.id   AF-A0A9W8WNT1-F1
#
_cell.length_a   1.000
_cell.length_b   1.000
_cell.length_c   1.000
_cell.angle_alpha   90.00
_cell.angle_beta   90.00
_cell.angle_gamma   90.00
#
_symmetry.space_group_name_H-M   'P 1'
#
loop_
_entity.id
_entity.type
_entity.pdbx_description
1 polymer ?
#
loop_
_entity_poly.entity_id
_entity_poly.type
_entity_poly.pdbx_seq_one_letter_code
_entity_poly.pdbx_strand_id
1 'polypeptide(L)'
;EYRFLDSHSLKDLPSNPLAMSASNKAFAPNSLHRRLLSDIAEIQQDPYPNVHLHVDEQDFRKACLILSTEAYGPLHLFIEFGNDYPLYAPQVSIQSEIVHPNIYGDYICASILNTVEGWTPAYTLKGVLIQLLSFFASESLEQDHGGGVVDLRDFRSAQKAGEDWRFGKNCKAHEHFCETCGYGPDWTPAPLAKRSNTAAKVSAATVSRLLALPDEVVLLMLEEMPTKDVLALADALPFVKRTVHSYDFIRTRELQCFCLKKSYMDAKLGIGISVTGGNKPVLRSEFDLLSQEAFFQHDVRRSVQGVAFDKWLPLPINRRHWRGAKSTAVACLRGVHSHAGIRSNEPGDVDVLYSLMNNVVVQFCADAEKGFRHSDKRSTLNHVSEKAVEAYFACFHLLLCMATENTEIIKAANKMVKRFLTGPHTKKQFPDLGHLLVAALISDDGLTEPLIFQIIKEAILRNVVWMLDSKGADMAELAYLEPTAISEYRLAKTFEASRTSYRLLMFLKLFSSSARQPGKSLVNLRETLFDSHGAPPPGVPAVMARRIREVRAIDGFPGFLRAMGIIQIPSKTQFTAFLRRTVADSMEAGYSVMPLSQSKLYMIRKVRERDVEVAQGVSITEAMITWYNRGEKWYWNGWNGRPTFFPGRLTSSTAVHRNDRSRGGRGGRIG
;
A
#
# COMPACT_ATOMS: atom_id res chain seq x y z
N GLU A 1 16.11 67.20 -5.62
CA GLU A 1 15.41 67.98 -6.66
C GLU A 1 14.16 67.23 -7.07
N TYR A 2 13.03 67.93 -7.10
CA TYR A 2 11.70 67.43 -7.44
C TYR A 2 11.57 67.11 -8.93
N ARG A 3 10.87 66.03 -9.29
CA ARG A 3 9.96 65.98 -10.46
C ARG A 3 8.90 64.89 -10.31
N PHE A 4 7.68 65.28 -10.66
CA PHE A 4 6.39 64.60 -10.51
C PHE A 4 6.08 63.59 -11.63
N LEU A 5 5.23 62.61 -11.28
CA LEU A 5 4.19 61.88 -12.04
C LEU A 5 4.54 61.15 -13.35
N ASP A 6 4.20 59.84 -13.42
CA ASP A 6 2.95 59.43 -14.05
C ASP A 6 2.59 57.95 -13.79
N SER A 7 1.29 57.73 -13.63
CA SER A 7 0.61 56.44 -13.47
C SER A 7 0.03 55.98 -14.80
N HIS A 8 0.37 54.79 -15.29
CA HIS A 8 -0.55 53.93 -16.05
C HIS A 8 0.02 52.52 -16.30
N SER A 9 -0.90 51.54 -16.21
CA SER A 9 -0.83 50.18 -16.74
C SER A 9 -0.15 49.09 -15.90
N LEU A 10 -0.90 48.59 -14.91
CA LEU A 10 -0.82 47.20 -14.44
C LEU A 10 -1.39 46.27 -15.52
N LYS A 11 -0.51 45.52 -16.19
CA LYS A 11 -0.73 44.17 -16.75
C LYS A 11 0.62 43.64 -17.24
N ASP A 12 0.86 42.36 -17.01
CA ASP A 12 2.03 41.55 -17.40
C ASP A 12 3.17 41.45 -16.36
N LEU A 13 2.93 40.61 -15.33
CA LEU A 13 3.98 39.98 -14.53
C LEU A 13 4.17 38.53 -15.02
N PRO A 14 5.38 38.10 -15.44
CA PRO A 14 5.64 36.72 -15.80
C PRO A 14 5.72 35.83 -14.56
N SER A 15 4.99 34.71 -14.62
CA SER A 15 4.99 33.61 -13.67
C SER A 15 6.24 32.75 -13.80
N ASN A 16 7.36 33.13 -13.18
CA ASN A 16 8.40 32.19 -12.74
C ASN A 16 9.52 32.88 -11.95
N PRO A 17 9.72 32.61 -10.64
CA PRO A 17 10.87 33.13 -9.91
C PRO A 17 11.94 32.04 -9.71
N LEU A 18 12.53 31.51 -10.79
CA LEU A 18 13.74 30.67 -10.71
C LEU A 18 14.53 30.75 -12.03
N ALA A 19 15.05 31.94 -12.34
CA ALA A 19 16.03 32.09 -13.41
C ALA A 19 16.97 33.24 -13.07
N MET A 20 17.94 33.01 -12.18
CA MET A 20 19.26 33.66 -12.23
C MET A 20 20.30 32.85 -11.44
N SER A 21 21.44 32.62 -12.11
CA SER A 21 22.75 32.17 -11.60
C SER A 21 23.26 30.91 -12.32
N ALA A 22 23.33 30.96 -13.65
CA ALA A 22 24.17 30.08 -14.45
C ALA A 22 25.54 30.74 -14.64
N SER A 23 26.45 30.52 -13.71
CA SER A 23 27.90 30.54 -13.98
C SER A 23 28.63 29.94 -12.78
N ASN A 24 29.55 29.01 -13.04
CA ASN A 24 30.36 28.21 -12.11
C ASN A 24 29.65 27.07 -11.35
N LYS A 25 29.33 25.98 -12.07
CA LYS A 25 29.33 24.63 -11.50
C LYS A 25 30.35 23.78 -12.26
N ALA A 26 31.54 23.62 -11.67
CA ALA A 26 32.42 22.51 -12.03
C ALA A 26 31.62 21.19 -11.95
N PHE A 27 31.87 20.28 -12.90
CA PHE A 27 31.23 18.99 -13.14
C PHE A 27 30.90 18.21 -11.85
N ALA A 28 29.72 18.46 -11.26
CA ALA A 28 29.13 17.53 -10.32
C ALA A 28 28.41 16.46 -11.18
N PRO A 29 28.79 15.17 -11.10
CA PRO A 29 28.13 14.14 -11.89
C PRO A 29 26.62 14.13 -11.60
N ASN A 30 25.80 13.96 -12.64
CA ASN A 30 24.35 13.79 -12.52
C ASN A 30 24.06 12.65 -11.52
N SER A 31 23.01 12.75 -10.70
CA SER A 31 22.67 11.74 -9.70
C SER A 31 22.43 10.35 -10.29
N LEU A 32 21.93 10.27 -11.53
CA LEU A 32 21.80 9.03 -12.28
C LEU A 32 23.16 8.39 -12.59
N HIS A 33 24.15 9.21 -12.95
CA HIS A 33 25.52 8.73 -13.16
C HIS A 33 26.15 8.26 -11.84
N ARG A 34 25.97 8.98 -10.73
CA ARG A 34 26.41 8.51 -9.40
C ARG A 34 25.76 7.17 -9.02
N ARG A 35 24.48 6.99 -9.35
CA ARG A 35 23.75 5.73 -9.13
C ARG A 35 24.38 4.58 -9.94
N LEU A 36 24.71 4.80 -11.21
CA LEU A 36 25.42 3.81 -12.03
C LEU A 36 26.79 3.42 -11.41
N LEU A 37 27.60 4.42 -11.04
CA LEU A 37 28.91 4.17 -10.43
C LEU A 37 28.80 3.41 -9.10
N SER A 38 27.79 3.72 -8.29
CA SER A 38 27.52 3.00 -7.04
C SER A 38 27.15 1.54 -7.29
N ASP A 39 26.31 1.27 -8.29
CA ASP A 39 25.89 -0.08 -8.66
C ASP A 39 27.06 -0.91 -9.22
N ILE A 40 27.97 -0.28 -9.98
CA ILE A 40 29.23 -0.91 -10.44
C ILE A 40 30.16 -1.20 -9.25
N ALA A 41 30.33 -0.24 -8.34
CA ALA A 41 31.17 -0.43 -7.16
C ALA A 41 30.65 -1.58 -6.27
N GLU A 42 29.33 -1.70 -6.09
CA GLU A 42 28.70 -2.77 -5.30
C GLU A 42 29.11 -4.17 -5.81
N ILE A 43 29.01 -4.42 -7.13
CA ILE A 43 29.34 -5.74 -7.70
C ILE A 43 30.85 -5.98 -7.78
N GLN A 44 31.67 -4.93 -7.94
CA GLN A 44 33.13 -5.07 -7.93
C GLN A 44 33.67 -5.38 -6.53
N GLN A 45 33.10 -4.77 -5.48
CA GLN A 45 33.52 -4.98 -4.09
C GLN A 45 33.00 -6.31 -3.53
N ASP A 46 31.78 -6.71 -3.89
CA ASP A 46 31.16 -7.97 -3.45
C ASP A 46 30.69 -8.79 -4.68
N PRO A 47 31.63 -9.45 -5.40
CA PRO A 47 31.31 -10.20 -6.61
C PRO A 47 30.41 -11.41 -6.30
N TYR A 48 29.47 -11.69 -7.20
CA TYR A 48 28.59 -12.84 -7.06
C TYR A 48 29.18 -14.06 -7.79
N PRO A 49 29.11 -15.29 -7.21
CA PRO A 49 29.59 -16.48 -7.88
C PRO A 49 29.00 -16.65 -9.28
N ASN A 50 29.84 -17.03 -10.25
CA ASN A 50 29.46 -17.23 -11.66
C ASN A 50 29.00 -15.97 -12.42
N VAL A 51 29.22 -14.78 -11.84
CA VAL A 51 28.92 -13.48 -12.47
C VAL A 51 30.20 -12.66 -12.51
N HIS A 52 30.69 -12.34 -13.71
CA HIS A 52 31.90 -11.55 -13.91
C HIS A 52 31.57 -10.32 -14.75
N LEU A 53 31.66 -9.14 -14.15
CA LEU A 53 31.43 -7.87 -14.81
C LEU A 53 32.77 -7.18 -15.09
N HIS A 54 33.05 -6.92 -16.37
CA HIS A 54 34.18 -6.12 -16.81
C HIS A 54 33.65 -4.81 -17.40
N VAL A 55 33.88 -3.70 -16.71
CA VAL A 55 33.43 -2.37 -17.15
C VAL A 55 34.51 -1.72 -17.99
N ASP A 56 34.13 -1.09 -19.10
CA ASP A 56 35.06 -0.37 -19.96
C ASP A 56 35.66 0.84 -19.22
N GLU A 57 37.00 0.93 -19.24
CA GLU A 57 37.75 1.99 -18.56
C GLU A 57 37.59 3.38 -19.21
N GLN A 58 37.23 3.43 -20.49
CA GLN A 58 37.02 4.66 -21.24
C GLN A 58 35.56 5.13 -21.19
N ASP A 59 34.62 4.19 -21.10
CA ASP A 59 33.20 4.46 -21.04
C ASP A 59 32.49 3.54 -20.03
N PHE A 60 32.34 4.00 -18.78
CA PHE A 60 31.65 3.27 -17.71
C PHE A 60 30.18 2.92 -18.01
N ARG A 61 29.62 3.39 -19.14
CA ARG A 61 28.30 2.98 -19.63
C ARG A 61 28.32 1.67 -20.41
N LYS A 62 29.49 1.11 -20.68
CA LYS A 62 29.64 -0.14 -21.42
C LYS A 62 30.32 -1.17 -20.52
N ALA A 63 29.80 -2.39 -20.55
CA ALA A 63 30.39 -3.48 -19.81
C ALA A 63 30.23 -4.81 -20.56
N CYS A 64 31.24 -5.65 -20.44
CA CYS A 64 31.16 -7.06 -20.75
C CYS A 64 30.70 -7.82 -19.50
N LEU A 65 29.70 -8.67 -19.64
CA LEU A 65 29.21 -9.55 -18.60
C LEU A 65 29.47 -11.00 -19.01
N ILE A 66 30.15 -11.76 -18.16
CA ILE A 66 30.35 -13.19 -18.34
C ILE A 66 29.56 -13.94 -17.28
N LEU A 67 28.60 -14.76 -17.72
CA LEU A 67 27.77 -15.61 -16.87
C LEU A 67 28.19 -17.06 -17.03
N SER A 68 28.67 -17.69 -15.96
CA SER A 68 29.04 -19.11 -16.01
C SER A 68 27.85 -20.00 -15.65
N THR A 69 27.37 -20.77 -16.62
CA THR A 69 26.22 -21.66 -16.46
C THR A 69 26.65 -23.12 -16.58
N GLU A 70 25.98 -24.03 -15.89
CA GLU A 70 26.25 -25.47 -16.03
C GLU A 70 25.81 -25.99 -17.41
N ALA A 71 24.73 -25.45 -17.97
CA ALA A 71 24.13 -25.94 -19.21
C ALA A 71 24.84 -25.46 -20.49
N TYR A 72 25.34 -24.22 -20.49
CA TYR A 72 25.93 -23.59 -21.67
C TYR A 72 27.40 -23.22 -21.50
N GLY A 73 27.98 -23.40 -20.30
CA GLY A 73 29.31 -22.88 -19.98
C GLY A 73 29.30 -21.37 -19.80
N PRO A 74 30.46 -20.70 -19.98
CA PRO A 74 30.60 -19.25 -19.91
C PRO A 74 29.89 -18.56 -21.07
N LEU A 75 28.94 -17.67 -20.78
CA LEU A 75 28.22 -16.85 -21.75
C LEU A 75 28.70 -15.41 -21.66
N HIS A 76 29.09 -14.83 -22.79
CA HIS A 76 29.43 -13.42 -22.92
C HIS A 76 28.21 -12.61 -23.36
N LEU A 77 27.92 -11.56 -22.60
CA LEU A 77 26.86 -10.58 -22.80
C LEU A 77 27.45 -9.16 -22.86
N PHE A 78 26.87 -8.28 -23.66
CA PHE A 78 27.14 -6.85 -23.66
C PHE A 78 26.11 -6.15 -22.81
N ILE A 79 26.50 -5.12 -22.06
CA ILE A 79 25.59 -4.21 -21.37
C ILE A 79 25.90 -2.78 -21.80
N GLU A 80 24.88 -2.06 -22.23
CA GLU A 80 24.94 -0.61 -22.46
C GLU A 80 23.94 0.13 -21.55
N PHE A 81 24.48 0.99 -20.68
CA PHE A 81 23.73 1.80 -19.74
C PHE A 81 23.35 3.14 -20.36
N GLY A 82 22.07 3.30 -20.68
CA GLY A 82 21.52 4.57 -21.17
C GLY A 82 21.75 5.75 -20.21
N ASN A 83 21.66 6.97 -20.73
CA ASN A 83 21.84 8.20 -19.94
C ASN A 83 20.89 8.31 -18.75
N ASP A 84 19.73 7.66 -18.88
CA ASP A 84 18.64 7.69 -17.91
C ASP A 84 18.63 6.46 -16.98
N TYR A 85 19.64 5.61 -16.98
CA TYR A 85 19.74 4.52 -15.99
C TYR A 85 19.72 5.08 -14.56
N PRO A 86 18.92 4.53 -13.62
CA PRO A 86 18.13 3.29 -13.69
C PRO A 86 16.65 3.50 -14.01
N LEU A 87 16.23 4.67 -14.51
CA LEU A 87 14.83 4.94 -14.87
C LEU A 87 14.33 3.94 -15.92
N TYR A 88 15.22 3.57 -16.85
CA TYR A 88 15.00 2.52 -17.84
C TYR A 88 16.05 1.40 -17.68
N ALA A 89 15.68 0.20 -18.13
CA ALA A 89 16.57 -0.94 -18.17
C ALA A 89 17.80 -0.66 -19.04
N PRO A 90 18.98 -1.21 -18.70
CA PRO A 90 20.09 -1.21 -19.63
C PRO A 90 19.78 -2.09 -20.84
N GLN A 91 20.40 -1.79 -21.96
CA GLN A 91 20.35 -2.69 -23.12
C GLN A 91 21.32 -3.84 -22.88
N VAL A 92 20.84 -5.07 -23.05
CA VAL A 92 21.66 -6.27 -22.87
C VAL A 92 21.51 -7.16 -24.10
N SER A 93 22.64 -7.48 -24.73
CA SER A 93 22.70 -8.42 -25.85
C SER A 93 23.61 -9.59 -25.52
N ILE A 94 23.32 -10.76 -26.09
CA ILE A 94 24.18 -11.94 -25.95
C ILE A 94 25.08 -12.05 -27.19
N GLN A 95 26.39 -12.22 -26.97
CA GLN A 95 27.35 -12.45 -28.07
C GLN A 95 27.75 -13.91 -28.20
N SER A 96 27.61 -14.71 -27.14
CA SER A 96 27.76 -16.17 -27.24
C SER A 96 26.60 -16.76 -28.04
N GLU A 97 26.91 -17.54 -29.07
CA GLU A 97 25.89 -18.24 -29.85
C GLU A 97 25.33 -19.43 -29.06
N ILE A 98 24.08 -19.33 -28.64
CA ILE A 98 23.36 -20.42 -27.96
C ILE A 98 21.99 -20.65 -28.59
N VAL A 99 21.49 -21.87 -28.41
CA VAL A 99 20.11 -22.20 -28.72
C VAL A 99 19.29 -22.20 -27.44
N HIS A 100 18.36 -21.27 -27.36
CA HIS A 100 17.52 -21.02 -26.20
C HIS A 100 16.16 -20.47 -26.65
N PRO A 101 15.02 -20.89 -26.06
CA PRO A 101 13.68 -20.56 -26.56
C PRO A 101 13.36 -19.06 -26.56
N ASN A 102 14.06 -18.28 -25.72
CA ASN A 102 13.87 -16.84 -25.57
C ASN A 102 15.09 -16.01 -26.05
N ILE A 103 15.96 -16.57 -26.89
CA ILE A 103 17.05 -15.84 -27.56
C ILE A 103 16.77 -15.79 -29.06
N TYR A 104 16.81 -14.58 -29.64
CA TYR A 104 16.53 -14.33 -31.04
C TYR A 104 17.67 -13.53 -31.67
N GLY A 105 18.64 -14.21 -32.29
CA GLY A 105 19.90 -13.58 -32.64
C GLY A 105 20.68 -13.19 -31.39
N ASP A 106 20.99 -11.90 -31.24
CA ASP A 106 21.63 -11.32 -30.06
C ASP A 106 20.63 -10.78 -29.02
N TYR A 107 19.33 -10.78 -29.33
CA TYR A 107 18.28 -10.26 -28.46
C TYR A 107 17.83 -11.27 -27.41
N ILE A 108 17.80 -10.83 -26.15
CA ILE A 108 17.34 -11.62 -24.99
C ILE A 108 15.90 -11.22 -24.66
N CYS A 109 14.93 -12.11 -24.86
CA CYS A 109 13.52 -11.87 -24.52
C CYS A 109 13.25 -12.16 -23.03
N ALA A 110 13.67 -11.23 -22.15
CA ALA A 110 13.40 -11.28 -20.72
C ALA A 110 12.52 -10.09 -20.29
N SER A 111 11.45 -10.35 -19.53
CA SER A 111 10.50 -9.32 -19.10
C SER A 111 11.16 -8.22 -18.26
N ILE A 112 12.14 -8.57 -17.42
CA ILE A 112 12.98 -7.65 -16.65
C ILE A 112 13.68 -6.60 -17.53
N LEU A 113 14.10 -6.95 -18.74
CA LEU A 113 14.81 -6.03 -19.64
C LEU A 113 13.86 -5.28 -20.59
N ASN A 114 12.79 -5.94 -21.04
CA ASN A 114 12.06 -5.51 -22.24
C ASN A 114 10.64 -5.00 -21.97
N THR A 115 10.16 -5.09 -20.73
CA THR A 115 8.79 -4.68 -20.40
C THR A 115 8.77 -3.59 -19.34
N VAL A 116 7.89 -2.61 -19.51
CA VAL A 116 7.63 -1.55 -18.51
C VAL A 116 7.15 -2.14 -17.18
N GLU A 117 6.51 -3.30 -17.22
CA GLU A 117 6.00 -3.98 -16.03
C GLU A 117 7.06 -4.84 -15.32
N GLY A 118 8.09 -5.28 -16.04
CA GLY A 118 9.17 -6.12 -15.52
C GLY A 118 10.38 -5.35 -15.00
N TRP A 119 10.65 -4.14 -15.51
CA TRP A 119 11.70 -3.26 -14.99
C TRP A 119 11.20 -2.33 -13.89
N THR A 120 12.01 -2.16 -12.85
CA THR A 120 11.81 -1.12 -11.84
C THR A 120 13.13 -0.44 -11.50
N PRO A 121 13.18 0.90 -11.35
CA PRO A 121 14.38 1.62 -10.91
C PRO A 121 14.89 1.22 -9.53
N ALA A 122 14.10 0.41 -8.80
CA ALA A 122 14.46 -0.18 -7.53
C ALA A 122 15.52 -1.28 -7.63
N TYR A 123 15.67 -1.93 -8.79
CA TYR A 123 16.69 -2.98 -8.97
C TYR A 123 18.09 -2.40 -8.85
N THR A 124 18.99 -3.15 -8.21
CA THR A 124 20.44 -2.91 -8.27
C THR A 124 21.03 -3.67 -9.45
N LEU A 125 22.11 -3.19 -10.03
CA LEU A 125 22.84 -3.92 -11.07
C LEU A 125 23.13 -5.36 -10.64
N LYS A 126 23.68 -5.56 -9.43
CA LYS A 126 23.92 -6.90 -8.87
C LYS A 126 22.66 -7.78 -8.91
N GLY A 127 21.51 -7.26 -8.49
CA GLY A 127 20.24 -7.97 -8.56
C GLY A 127 19.79 -8.31 -9.99
N VAL A 128 20.04 -7.43 -10.96
CA VAL A 128 19.76 -7.68 -12.39
C VAL A 128 20.65 -8.79 -12.93
N LEU A 129 21.96 -8.74 -12.65
CA LEU A 129 22.92 -9.74 -13.12
C LEU A 129 22.62 -11.14 -12.56
N ILE A 130 22.24 -11.23 -11.28
CA ILE A 130 21.81 -12.49 -10.66
C ILE A 130 20.55 -13.03 -11.33
N GLN A 131 19.58 -12.16 -11.63
CA GLN A 131 18.36 -12.58 -12.35
C GLN A 131 18.66 -13.08 -13.77
N LEU A 132 19.60 -12.45 -14.49
CA LEU A 132 20.05 -12.94 -15.79
C LEU A 132 20.78 -14.29 -15.68
N LEU A 133 21.63 -14.47 -14.66
CA LEU A 133 22.24 -15.78 -14.39
C LEU A 133 21.16 -16.84 -14.14
N SER A 134 20.17 -16.54 -13.30
CA SER A 134 19.05 -17.44 -13.04
C SER A 134 18.22 -17.75 -14.29
N PHE A 135 18.02 -16.77 -15.18
CA PHE A 135 17.32 -16.97 -16.45
C PHE A 135 18.02 -18.04 -17.31
N PHE A 136 19.35 -17.98 -17.45
CA PHE A 136 20.10 -18.98 -18.23
C PHE A 136 20.37 -20.30 -17.48
N ALA A 137 20.36 -20.28 -16.14
CA ALA A 137 20.60 -21.46 -15.31
C ALA A 137 19.33 -22.23 -14.93
N SER A 138 18.14 -21.68 -15.19
CA SER A 138 16.86 -22.32 -14.84
C SER A 138 16.67 -23.66 -15.57
N GLU A 139 15.91 -24.57 -14.95
CA GLU A 139 15.46 -25.81 -15.59
C GLU A 139 14.20 -25.58 -16.44
N SER A 140 13.44 -24.50 -16.19
CA SER A 140 12.20 -24.20 -16.91
C SER A 140 11.91 -22.70 -16.99
N LEU A 141 11.13 -22.30 -18.00
CA LEU A 141 10.72 -20.91 -18.24
C LEU A 141 9.24 -20.79 -18.60
N GLU A 142 8.55 -19.85 -17.97
CA GLU A 142 7.19 -19.45 -18.36
C GLU A 142 7.23 -18.62 -19.66
N GLN A 143 6.30 -18.88 -20.58
CA GLN A 143 6.21 -18.18 -21.86
C GLN A 143 5.04 -17.19 -21.88
N ASP A 144 5.34 -15.91 -22.11
CA ASP A 144 4.35 -14.82 -22.13
C ASP A 144 3.40 -14.84 -23.34
N HIS A 145 3.70 -15.63 -24.39
CA HIS A 145 2.93 -15.69 -25.64
C HIS A 145 2.04 -16.95 -25.77
N GLY A 146 1.56 -17.50 -24.65
CA GLY A 146 0.54 -18.57 -24.66
C GLY A 146 1.06 -20.00 -24.82
N GLY A 147 2.33 -20.25 -24.47
CA GLY A 147 3.00 -21.55 -24.61
C GLY A 147 3.12 -22.38 -23.32
N GLY A 148 2.63 -21.91 -22.17
CA GLY A 148 2.83 -22.58 -20.87
C GLY A 148 4.28 -22.50 -20.38
N VAL A 149 4.67 -23.46 -19.54
CA VAL A 149 6.05 -23.61 -19.02
C VAL A 149 6.84 -24.50 -19.98
N VAL A 150 8.01 -24.04 -20.43
CA VAL A 150 8.95 -24.81 -21.24
C VAL A 150 10.02 -25.41 -20.33
N ASP A 151 10.21 -26.73 -20.35
CA ASP A 151 11.37 -27.38 -19.73
C ASP A 151 12.59 -27.23 -20.65
N LEU A 152 13.65 -26.62 -20.13
CA LEU A 152 14.86 -26.30 -20.87
C LEU A 152 15.74 -27.53 -21.12
N ARG A 153 15.64 -28.58 -20.31
CA ARG A 153 16.34 -29.86 -20.55
C ARG A 153 15.72 -30.60 -21.73
N ASP A 154 14.39 -30.66 -21.77
CA ASP A 154 13.65 -31.29 -22.87
C ASP A 154 13.90 -30.52 -24.17
N PHE A 155 13.84 -29.19 -24.12
CA PHE A 155 14.15 -28.33 -25.27
C PHE A 155 15.56 -28.59 -25.83
N ARG A 156 16.58 -28.63 -24.95
CA ARG A 156 17.96 -28.94 -25.36
C ARG A 156 18.10 -30.37 -25.90
N SER A 157 17.35 -31.33 -25.36
CA SER A 157 17.39 -32.72 -25.80
C SER A 157 16.76 -32.91 -27.18
N ALA A 158 15.61 -32.28 -27.43
CA ALA A 158 14.94 -32.27 -28.73
C ALA A 158 15.79 -31.59 -29.82
N GLN A 159 16.52 -30.54 -29.45
CA GLN A 159 17.49 -29.90 -30.34
C GLN A 159 18.64 -30.85 -30.73
N LYS A 160 19.25 -31.55 -29.75
CA LYS A 160 20.31 -32.54 -30.02
C LYS A 160 19.81 -33.70 -30.91
N ALA A 161 18.53 -34.06 -30.79
CA ALA A 161 17.89 -35.06 -31.63
C ALA A 161 17.54 -34.55 -33.06
N GLY A 162 17.66 -33.24 -33.31
CA GLY A 162 17.35 -32.64 -34.62
C GLY A 162 15.85 -32.56 -34.95
N GLU A 163 14.99 -32.57 -33.92
CA GLU A 163 13.53 -32.69 -34.06
C GLU A 163 12.79 -31.33 -34.12
N ASP A 164 13.46 -30.20 -33.82
CA ASP A 164 12.86 -28.87 -33.91
C ASP A 164 13.05 -28.24 -35.30
N TRP A 165 11.95 -28.12 -36.05
CA TRP A 165 11.88 -27.57 -37.40
C TRP A 165 12.22 -26.08 -37.51
N ARG A 166 12.30 -25.36 -36.39
CA ARG A 166 12.66 -23.93 -36.34
C ARG A 166 14.16 -23.66 -36.58
N PHE A 167 15.01 -24.67 -36.46
CA PHE A 167 16.46 -24.53 -36.63
C PHE A 167 16.92 -25.34 -37.84
N GLY A 168 17.16 -24.65 -38.96
CA GLY A 168 17.73 -25.25 -40.16
C GLY A 168 19.11 -25.88 -39.90
N LYS A 169 19.43 -26.95 -40.63
CA LYS A 169 20.61 -27.83 -40.49
C LYS A 169 22.01 -27.18 -40.69
N ASN A 170 22.19 -25.87 -40.55
CA ASN A 170 23.48 -25.21 -40.83
C ASN A 170 23.74 -23.94 -39.96
N CYS A 171 23.81 -24.08 -38.64
CA CYS A 171 24.47 -23.07 -37.80
C CYS A 171 25.92 -23.53 -37.56
N LYS A 172 26.88 -22.94 -38.28
CA LYS A 172 28.29 -23.04 -37.87
C LYS A 172 28.45 -22.15 -36.65
N ALA A 173 28.65 -22.73 -35.47
CA ALA A 173 28.89 -21.99 -34.25
C ALA A 173 30.07 -21.03 -34.45
N HIS A 174 29.79 -19.73 -34.45
CA HIS A 174 30.84 -18.72 -34.49
C HIS A 174 31.41 -18.54 -33.09
N GLU A 175 32.67 -18.90 -32.89
CA GLU A 175 33.37 -18.69 -31.62
C GLU A 175 33.55 -17.19 -31.38
N HIS A 176 32.93 -16.65 -30.33
CA HIS A 176 33.03 -15.23 -29.98
C HIS A 176 34.32 -14.96 -29.19
N PHE A 177 35.07 -13.95 -29.60
CA PHE A 177 36.23 -13.42 -28.91
C PHE A 177 36.00 -11.94 -28.59
N CYS A 178 36.32 -11.53 -27.37
CA CYS A 178 36.20 -10.14 -26.93
C CYS A 178 37.56 -9.60 -26.49
N GLU A 179 38.10 -8.65 -27.24
CA GLU A 179 39.39 -8.00 -26.91
C GLU A 179 39.30 -7.15 -25.64
N THR A 180 38.12 -6.60 -25.32
CA THR A 180 37.91 -5.74 -24.16
C THR A 180 38.07 -6.50 -22.84
N CYS A 181 37.40 -7.63 -22.68
CA CYS A 181 37.44 -8.41 -21.43
C CYS A 181 38.30 -9.69 -21.51
N GLY A 182 38.87 -10.00 -22.67
CA GLY A 182 39.66 -11.21 -22.91
C GLY A 182 38.83 -12.50 -22.97
N TYR A 183 37.52 -12.41 -23.22
CA TYR A 183 36.67 -13.59 -23.39
C TYR A 183 37.01 -14.35 -24.68
N GLY A 184 36.98 -15.68 -24.59
CA GLY A 184 37.13 -16.62 -25.70
C GLY A 184 36.64 -18.02 -25.30
N PRO A 185 36.71 -19.02 -26.19
CA PRO A 185 36.20 -20.37 -25.96
C PRO A 185 36.80 -21.09 -24.75
N ASP A 186 38.08 -20.82 -24.45
CA ASP A 186 38.81 -21.38 -23.32
C ASP A 186 38.75 -20.48 -22.06
N TRP A 187 37.85 -19.50 -22.03
CA TRP A 187 37.74 -18.61 -20.89
C TRP A 187 37.42 -19.40 -19.62
N THR A 188 38.23 -19.18 -18.59
CA THR A 188 38.02 -19.74 -17.26
C THR A 188 37.98 -18.60 -16.25
N PRO A 189 37.10 -18.68 -15.24
CA PRO A 189 37.08 -17.67 -14.20
C PRO A 189 38.43 -17.67 -13.49
N ALA A 190 39.02 -16.49 -13.29
CA ALA A 190 40.16 -16.36 -12.40
C ALA A 190 39.78 -16.98 -11.04
N PRO A 191 40.65 -17.81 -10.42
CA PRO A 191 40.30 -18.46 -9.17
C PRO A 191 39.94 -17.38 -8.15
N LEU A 192 38.68 -17.38 -7.69
CA LEU A 192 38.24 -16.57 -6.57
C LEU A 192 39.26 -16.80 -5.45
N ALA A 193 39.95 -15.75 -5.03
CA ALA A 193 40.95 -15.85 -3.98
C ALA A 193 40.31 -16.54 -2.78
N LYS A 194 40.64 -17.83 -2.56
CA LYS A 194 40.16 -18.56 -1.40
C LYS A 194 40.69 -17.78 -0.21
N ARG A 195 39.79 -17.17 0.57
CA ARG A 195 40.17 -16.64 1.88
C ARG A 195 40.84 -17.79 2.63
N SER A 196 42.15 -17.64 2.84
CA SER A 196 42.94 -18.55 3.65
C SER A 196 42.35 -18.51 5.06
N ASN A 197 41.49 -19.48 5.39
CA ASN A 197 41.16 -19.79 6.78
C ASN A 197 42.36 -20.51 7.40
N THR A 198 43.50 -19.83 7.49
CA THR A 198 44.51 -20.16 8.46
C THR A 198 43.92 -19.84 9.82
N ALA A 199 43.35 -20.86 10.47
CA ALA A 199 43.00 -20.78 11.88
C ALA A 199 44.29 -20.46 12.64
N ALA A 200 44.48 -19.18 12.98
CA ALA A 200 45.55 -18.77 13.86
C ALA A 200 45.41 -19.55 15.15
N LYS A 201 46.50 -20.15 15.65
CA LYS A 201 46.53 -20.74 16.99
C LYS A 201 46.26 -19.61 18.00
N VAL A 202 45.02 -19.52 18.47
CA VAL A 202 44.61 -18.52 19.46
C VAL A 202 45.19 -18.94 20.81
N SER A 203 46.13 -18.15 21.32
CA SER A 203 46.63 -18.27 22.69
C SER A 203 45.54 -17.87 23.70
N ALA A 204 45.68 -18.33 24.94
CA ALA A 204 44.74 -18.05 26.02
C ALA A 204 44.35 -16.56 26.14
N ALA A 205 43.07 -16.36 26.48
CA ALA A 205 42.28 -15.15 26.33
C ALA A 205 42.97 -13.85 26.78
N THR A 206 43.31 -13.01 25.79
CA THR A 206 43.30 -11.55 25.97
C THR A 206 41.96 -11.06 25.46
N VAL A 207 41.17 -10.39 26.30
CA VAL A 207 39.91 -9.77 25.87
C VAL A 207 40.24 -8.86 24.68
N SER A 208 39.68 -9.16 23.50
CA SER A 208 39.94 -8.39 22.28
C SER A 208 39.63 -6.92 22.52
N ARG A 209 40.56 -6.01 22.19
CA ARG A 209 40.33 -4.55 22.30
C ARG A 209 39.17 -4.07 21.43
N LEU A 210 38.72 -4.89 20.47
CA LEU A 210 37.48 -4.68 19.72
C LEU A 210 36.26 -4.51 20.64
N LEU A 211 36.24 -5.22 21.79
CA LEU A 211 35.19 -5.14 22.80
C LEU A 211 35.20 -3.82 23.61
N ALA A 212 36.26 -3.02 23.46
CA ALA A 212 36.42 -1.73 24.14
C ALA A 212 36.23 -0.54 23.19
N LEU A 213 35.90 -0.78 21.91
CA LEU A 213 35.60 0.30 20.97
C LEU A 213 34.28 0.99 21.36
N PRO A 214 34.21 2.33 21.27
CA PRO A 214 32.94 3.05 21.37
C PRO A 214 31.95 2.58 20.29
N ASP A 215 30.66 2.62 20.61
CA ASP A 215 29.59 2.20 19.69
C ASP A 215 29.66 2.93 18.35
N GLU A 216 30.06 4.22 18.34
CA GLU A 216 30.16 5.02 17.13
C GLU A 216 31.22 4.47 16.16
N VAL A 217 32.34 3.99 16.69
CA VAL A 217 33.41 3.38 15.88
C VAL A 217 32.94 2.02 15.34
N VAL A 218 32.24 1.25 16.16
CA VAL A 218 31.65 -0.02 15.73
C VAL A 218 30.66 0.22 14.60
N LEU A 219 29.76 1.20 14.72
CA LEU A 219 28.78 1.53 13.69
C LEU A 219 29.44 1.93 12.37
N LEU A 220 30.50 2.74 12.39
CA LEU A 220 31.28 3.09 11.19
C LEU A 220 31.92 1.87 10.55
N MET A 221 32.45 0.93 11.35
CA MET A 221 32.97 -0.33 10.82
C MET A 221 31.87 -1.18 10.19
N LEU A 222 30.70 -1.27 10.85
CA LEU A 222 29.57 -2.03 10.33
C LEU A 222 29.05 -1.42 9.04
N GLU A 223 29.08 -0.10 8.87
CA GLU A 223 28.61 0.64 7.68
C GLU A 223 29.31 0.20 6.39
N GLU A 224 30.57 -0.21 6.47
CA GLU A 224 31.37 -0.70 5.34
C GLU A 224 31.17 -2.21 5.05
N MET A 225 30.43 -2.93 5.89
CA MET A 225 30.24 -4.38 5.76
C MET A 225 28.92 -4.74 5.05
N PRO A 226 28.88 -5.77 4.18
CA PRO A 226 27.62 -6.30 3.68
C PRO A 226 26.68 -6.71 4.82
N THR A 227 25.36 -6.53 4.65
CA THR A 227 24.37 -6.84 5.70
C THR A 227 24.47 -8.29 6.20
N LYS A 228 24.76 -9.24 5.30
CA LYS A 228 24.98 -10.65 5.67
C LYS A 228 26.12 -10.81 6.66
N ASP A 229 27.23 -10.10 6.45
CA ASP A 229 28.41 -10.17 7.30
C ASP A 229 28.17 -9.47 8.64
N VAL A 230 27.42 -8.37 8.65
CA VAL A 230 26.98 -7.69 9.88
C VAL A 230 26.14 -8.65 10.74
N LEU A 231 25.20 -9.38 10.14
CA LEU A 231 24.37 -10.35 10.86
C LEU A 231 25.20 -11.53 11.38
N ALA A 232 26.11 -12.07 10.56
CA ALA A 232 27.02 -13.13 11.00
C ALA A 232 27.93 -12.66 12.15
N LEU A 233 28.42 -11.42 12.10
CA LEU A 233 29.24 -10.83 13.16
C LEU A 233 28.42 -10.59 14.44
N ALA A 234 27.18 -10.13 14.31
CA ALA A 234 26.27 -9.96 15.44
C ALA A 234 25.96 -11.31 16.12
N ASP A 235 25.78 -12.38 15.35
CA ASP A 235 25.57 -13.70 15.94
C ASP A 235 26.83 -14.25 16.62
N ALA A 236 28.01 -13.90 16.13
CA ALA A 236 29.29 -14.27 16.75
C ALA A 236 29.63 -13.42 18.00
N LEU A 237 29.26 -12.13 18.02
CA LEU A 237 29.70 -11.15 19.02
C LEU A 237 28.51 -10.45 19.71
N PRO A 238 28.21 -10.75 20.98
CA PRO A 238 27.06 -10.19 21.69
C PRO A 238 27.02 -8.66 21.80
N PHE A 239 28.17 -7.98 21.86
CA PHE A 239 28.19 -6.52 21.90
C PHE A 239 27.80 -5.92 20.54
N VAL A 240 28.26 -6.50 19.42
CA VAL A 240 27.83 -6.09 18.06
C VAL A 240 26.33 -6.33 17.91
N LYS A 241 25.81 -7.47 18.39
CA LYS A 241 24.37 -7.73 18.41
C LYS A 241 23.62 -6.62 19.14
N ARG A 242 24.12 -6.22 20.31
CA ARG A 242 23.54 -5.13 21.09
C ARG A 242 23.58 -3.81 20.32
N THR A 243 24.71 -3.42 19.75
CA THR A 243 24.87 -2.19 18.96
C THR A 243 23.93 -2.21 17.74
N VAL A 244 23.89 -3.29 16.96
CA VAL A 244 22.99 -3.43 15.80
C VAL A 244 21.52 -3.25 16.19
N HIS A 245 21.10 -3.85 17.32
CA HIS A 245 19.72 -3.71 17.80
C HIS A 245 19.43 -2.35 18.45
N SER A 246 20.35 -1.80 19.25
CA SER A 246 20.15 -0.55 19.99
C SER A 246 20.07 0.68 19.10
N TYR A 247 20.70 0.64 17.92
CA TYR A 247 20.72 1.73 16.95
C TYR A 247 19.85 1.45 15.71
N ASP A 248 19.04 0.39 15.73
CA ASP A 248 18.20 -0.04 14.59
C ASP A 248 18.99 -0.10 13.26
N PHE A 249 20.25 -0.56 13.33
CA PHE A 249 21.24 -0.38 12.26
C PHE A 249 20.76 -0.93 10.91
N ILE A 250 20.19 -2.14 10.91
CA ILE A 250 19.64 -2.78 9.69
C ILE A 250 18.57 -1.91 9.05
N ARG A 251 17.63 -1.39 9.86
CA ARG A 251 16.58 -0.49 9.38
C ARG A 251 17.18 0.78 8.79
N THR A 252 18.14 1.40 9.47
CA THR A 252 18.74 2.66 8.97
C THR A 252 19.40 2.52 7.60
N ARG A 253 19.91 1.33 7.26
CA ARG A 253 20.42 1.01 5.92
C ARG A 253 19.34 0.89 4.85
N GLU A 254 18.14 0.47 5.24
CA GLU A 254 16.99 0.32 4.33
C GLU A 254 16.27 1.66 4.08
N LEU A 255 16.51 2.68 4.91
CA LEU A 255 15.94 4.02 4.79
C LEU A 255 16.61 4.84 3.68
N GLN A 256 16.40 4.41 2.44
CA GLN A 256 16.97 5.02 1.24
C GLN A 256 15.94 5.16 0.14
N CYS A 257 16.19 6.09 -0.78
CA CYS A 257 15.41 6.24 -2.00
C CYS A 257 15.49 4.97 -2.84
N PHE A 258 14.38 4.31 -3.16
CA PHE A 258 14.42 3.07 -3.95
C PHE A 258 15.08 3.26 -5.32
N CYS A 259 14.88 4.41 -5.96
CA CYS A 259 15.40 4.73 -7.30
C CYS A 259 16.85 5.23 -7.33
N LEU A 260 17.28 6.11 -6.41
CA LEU A 260 18.64 6.67 -6.43
C LEU A 260 19.57 6.04 -5.38
N LYS A 261 19.05 5.16 -4.51
CA LYS A 261 19.77 4.54 -3.37
C LYS A 261 20.43 5.55 -2.43
N LYS A 262 19.98 6.81 -2.46
CA LYS A 262 20.42 7.85 -1.51
C LYS A 262 19.79 7.62 -0.14
N SER A 263 20.62 7.55 0.88
CA SER A 263 20.21 7.47 2.28
C SER A 263 19.38 8.69 2.71
N TYR A 264 18.54 8.51 3.74
CA TYR A 264 17.84 9.60 4.40
C TYR A 264 18.78 10.67 4.99
N MET A 265 20.06 10.34 5.18
CA MET A 265 21.06 11.29 5.64
C MET A 265 21.42 12.34 4.58
N ASP A 266 21.33 11.97 3.29
CA ASP A 266 21.77 12.77 2.15
C ASP A 266 20.61 13.33 1.32
N ALA A 267 19.41 12.76 1.48
CA ALA A 267 18.24 13.13 0.70
C ALA A 267 16.99 13.32 1.56
N LYS A 268 16.14 14.29 1.16
CA LYS A 268 14.77 14.36 1.66
C LYS A 268 13.99 13.20 1.05
N LEU A 269 13.49 12.33 1.91
CA LEU A 269 12.76 11.12 1.55
C LEU A 269 11.28 11.30 1.89
N GLY A 270 10.45 10.72 1.06
CA GLY A 270 8.99 10.77 1.16
C GLY A 270 8.37 9.61 0.41
N ILE A 271 7.06 9.68 0.23
CA ILE A 271 6.26 8.66 -0.42
C ILE A 271 5.51 9.25 -1.61
N GLY A 272 5.32 8.44 -2.64
CA GLY A 272 4.39 8.75 -3.72
C GLY A 272 2.94 8.61 -3.25
N ILE A 273 2.09 9.59 -3.56
CA ILE A 273 0.66 9.56 -3.27
C ILE A 273 -0.10 9.61 -4.60
N SER A 274 -1.01 8.65 -4.78
CA SER A 274 -1.99 8.68 -5.85
C SER A 274 -3.34 9.16 -5.32
N VAL A 275 -3.94 10.06 -6.07
CA VAL A 275 -5.29 10.57 -5.79
C VAL A 275 -6.24 9.97 -6.82
N THR A 276 -7.18 9.16 -6.36
CA THR A 276 -8.19 8.51 -7.21
C THR A 276 -9.59 8.86 -6.73
N GLY A 277 -10.61 8.64 -7.57
CA GLY A 277 -12.00 8.95 -7.23
C GLY A 277 -12.38 10.41 -7.49
N GLY A 278 -13.59 10.63 -8.01
CA GLY A 278 -14.10 11.97 -8.33
C GLY A 278 -14.56 12.71 -7.08
N ASN A 279 -15.87 12.77 -6.85
CA ASN A 279 -16.46 13.52 -5.72
C ASN A 279 -16.08 13.00 -4.31
N LYS A 280 -15.44 11.83 -4.22
CA LYS A 280 -14.91 11.26 -2.98
C LYS A 280 -13.47 10.82 -3.24
N PRO A 281 -12.48 11.64 -2.90
CA PRO A 281 -11.09 11.30 -3.15
C PRO A 281 -10.66 10.12 -2.28
N VAL A 282 -9.92 9.20 -2.89
CA VAL A 282 -9.25 8.06 -2.26
C VAL A 282 -7.76 8.23 -2.48
N LEU A 283 -7.06 8.57 -1.41
CA LEU A 283 -5.60 8.69 -1.37
C LEU A 283 -4.98 7.31 -1.15
N ARG A 284 -4.00 6.92 -1.98
CA ARG A 284 -3.24 5.68 -1.83
C ARG A 284 -1.74 5.93 -1.93
N SER A 285 -0.97 5.06 -1.30
CA SER A 285 0.49 5.05 -1.34
C SER A 285 0.98 3.62 -1.08
N GLU A 286 2.04 3.22 -1.78
CA GLU A 286 2.75 1.96 -1.50
C GLU A 286 3.81 2.13 -0.41
N PHE A 287 4.01 3.36 0.12
CA PHE A 287 4.98 3.69 1.16
C PHE A 287 6.44 3.34 0.82
N ASP A 288 6.76 3.22 -0.47
CA ASP A 288 8.13 3.07 -0.94
C ASP A 288 8.84 4.43 -0.86
N LEU A 289 9.99 4.46 -0.16
CA LEU A 289 10.73 5.71 0.05
C LEU A 289 11.33 6.20 -1.27
N LEU A 290 10.98 7.43 -1.64
CA LEU A 290 11.43 8.12 -2.83
C LEU A 290 12.04 9.47 -2.43
N SER A 291 13.20 9.80 -2.98
CA SER A 291 13.81 11.11 -2.76
C SER A 291 13.06 12.21 -3.49
N GLN A 292 13.10 13.42 -2.93
CA GLN A 292 12.58 14.63 -3.57
C GLN A 292 13.16 14.81 -4.99
N GLU A 293 14.47 14.55 -5.15
CA GLU A 293 15.17 14.66 -6.43
C GLU A 293 14.65 13.67 -7.48
N ALA A 294 14.51 12.39 -7.11
CA ALA A 294 13.95 11.38 -8.01
C ALA A 294 12.54 11.74 -8.48
N PHE A 295 11.72 12.30 -7.59
CA PHE A 295 10.37 12.73 -7.95
C PHE A 295 10.36 13.99 -8.84
N PHE A 296 11.00 15.09 -8.43
CA PHE A 296 10.84 16.38 -9.11
C PHE A 296 11.79 16.57 -10.29
N GLN A 297 12.98 15.98 -10.27
CA GLN A 297 14.00 16.19 -11.32
C GLN A 297 14.00 15.06 -12.35
N HIS A 298 13.74 13.82 -11.92
CA HIS A 298 13.79 12.63 -12.78
C HIS A 298 12.42 12.04 -13.11
N ASP A 299 11.34 12.75 -12.78
CA ASP A 299 9.95 12.39 -13.07
C ASP A 299 9.56 10.95 -12.69
N VAL A 300 10.08 10.42 -11.57
CA VAL A 300 9.68 9.10 -11.08
C VAL A 300 8.23 9.17 -10.58
N ARG A 301 7.32 8.44 -11.25
CA ARG A 301 5.86 8.45 -10.99
C ARG A 301 5.25 7.08 -10.70
N ARG A 302 6.09 6.06 -10.49
CA ARG A 302 5.66 4.69 -10.22
C ARG A 302 6.37 4.12 -9.00
N SER A 303 5.65 3.33 -8.22
CA SER A 303 6.18 2.63 -7.06
C SER A 303 7.09 1.48 -7.48
N VAL A 304 7.71 0.79 -6.52
CA VAL A 304 8.56 -0.38 -6.80
C VAL A 304 7.79 -1.44 -7.60
N GLN A 305 6.49 -1.56 -7.36
CA GLN A 305 5.59 -2.51 -8.03
C GLN A 305 4.80 -1.91 -9.21
N GLY A 306 5.19 -0.72 -9.68
CA GLY A 306 4.59 -0.09 -10.86
C GLY A 306 3.28 0.66 -10.61
N VAL A 307 2.84 0.82 -9.36
CA VAL A 307 1.63 1.59 -9.00
C VAL A 307 1.90 3.07 -9.26
N ALA A 308 1.08 3.69 -10.11
CA ALA A 308 1.25 5.09 -10.48
C ALA A 308 0.86 6.04 -9.34
N PHE A 309 1.60 7.14 -9.21
CA PHE A 309 1.33 8.25 -8.30
C PHE A 309 1.75 9.58 -8.93
N ASP A 310 1.11 10.66 -8.52
CA ASP A 310 1.28 11.99 -9.12
C ASP A 310 1.63 13.09 -8.10
N LYS A 311 1.64 12.74 -6.81
CA LYS A 311 2.06 13.61 -5.71
C LYS A 311 3.19 12.95 -4.92
N TRP A 312 3.95 13.76 -4.19
CA TRP A 312 5.00 13.31 -3.29
C TRP A 312 4.84 14.00 -1.94
N LEU A 313 4.97 13.23 -0.85
CA LEU A 313 4.85 13.72 0.52
C LEU A 313 6.07 13.29 1.33
N PRO A 314 6.89 14.21 1.85
CA PRO A 314 8.00 13.86 2.73
C PRO A 314 7.48 13.27 4.04
N LEU A 315 8.21 12.27 4.56
CA LEU A 315 7.91 11.66 5.86
C LEU A 315 8.97 12.07 6.90
N PRO A 316 8.60 12.29 8.17
CA PRO A 316 9.58 12.42 9.23
C PRO A 316 10.26 11.07 9.47
N ILE A 317 11.58 11.04 9.30
CA ILE A 317 12.41 9.89 9.62
C ILE A 317 13.05 10.11 11.00
N ASN A 318 13.98 11.05 11.09
CA ASN A 318 14.56 11.49 12.35
C ASN A 318 14.50 13.03 12.48
N ARG A 319 14.97 13.55 13.63
CA ARG A 319 14.95 15.00 13.92
C ARG A 319 15.72 15.85 12.90
N ARG A 320 16.83 15.35 12.36
CA ARG A 320 17.66 16.09 11.37
C ARG A 320 16.93 16.16 10.04
N HIS A 321 16.44 15.02 9.57
CA HIS A 321 15.70 14.90 8.32
C HIS A 321 14.42 15.74 8.34
N TRP A 322 13.63 15.65 9.41
CA TRP A 322 12.38 16.41 9.56
C TRP A 322 12.62 17.93 9.55
N ARG A 323 13.67 18.41 10.24
CA ARG A 323 14.06 19.83 10.20
C ARG A 323 14.26 20.34 8.77
N GLY A 324 14.85 19.53 7.89
CA GLY A 324 15.04 19.87 6.48
C GLY A 324 13.79 19.68 5.59
N ALA A 325 12.87 18.79 5.98
CA ALA A 325 11.73 18.39 5.17
C ALA A 325 10.40 19.08 5.53
N LYS A 326 10.27 19.64 6.74
CA LYS A 326 8.98 20.10 7.28
C LYS A 326 8.28 21.19 6.45
N SER A 327 9.01 22.17 5.92
CA SER A 327 8.41 23.23 5.09
C SER A 327 7.86 22.65 3.79
N THR A 328 8.58 21.68 3.21
CA THR A 328 8.13 20.93 2.04
C THR A 328 6.91 20.06 2.38
N ALA A 329 6.87 19.45 3.56
CA ALA A 329 5.71 18.66 4.01
C ALA A 329 4.42 19.49 4.03
N VAL A 330 4.46 20.69 4.62
CA VAL A 330 3.32 21.61 4.66
C VAL A 330 2.86 21.98 3.25
N ALA A 331 3.79 22.31 2.35
CA ALA A 331 3.45 22.64 0.97
C ALA A 331 2.85 21.45 0.20
N CYS A 332 3.40 20.25 0.40
CA CYS A 332 2.90 19.02 -0.22
C CYS A 332 1.50 18.65 0.29
N LEU A 333 1.23 18.76 1.59
CA LEU A 333 -0.09 18.51 2.16
C LEU A 333 -1.14 19.44 1.54
N ARG A 334 -0.85 20.74 1.46
CA ARG A 334 -1.72 21.72 0.78
C ARG A 334 -1.95 21.38 -0.68
N GLY A 335 -0.91 20.95 -1.39
CA GLY A 335 -0.99 20.54 -2.80
C GLY A 335 -1.87 19.31 -3.00
N VAL A 336 -1.75 18.30 -2.12
CA VAL A 336 -2.61 17.10 -2.13
C VAL A 336 -4.04 17.48 -1.79
N HIS A 337 -4.26 18.30 -0.76
CA HIS A 337 -5.59 18.77 -0.35
C HIS A 337 -6.33 19.46 -1.49
N SER A 338 -5.67 20.43 -2.12
CA SER A 338 -6.22 21.21 -3.23
C SER A 338 -6.52 20.33 -4.44
N HIS A 339 -5.60 19.42 -4.79
CA HIS A 339 -5.77 18.52 -5.93
C HIS A 339 -6.88 17.49 -5.72
N ALA A 340 -6.98 16.93 -4.51
CA ALA A 340 -8.01 15.96 -4.15
C ALA A 340 -9.40 16.60 -3.94
N GLY A 341 -9.49 17.93 -3.89
CA GLY A 341 -10.75 18.64 -3.64
C GLY A 341 -11.36 18.30 -2.27
N ILE A 342 -10.50 18.13 -1.26
CA ILE A 342 -10.95 17.82 0.10
C ILE A 342 -11.76 19.02 0.63
N ARG A 343 -12.96 18.73 1.14
CA ARG A 343 -13.94 19.76 1.54
C ARG A 343 -13.73 20.28 2.96
N SER A 344 -13.14 19.47 3.82
CA SER A 344 -12.77 19.91 5.17
C SER A 344 -11.63 20.91 5.08
N ASN A 345 -11.52 21.78 6.08
CA ASN A 345 -10.49 22.81 6.16
C ASN A 345 -9.84 22.74 7.54
N GLU A 346 -9.28 21.58 7.84
CA GLU A 346 -8.55 21.38 9.10
C GLU A 346 -7.23 22.17 9.06
N PRO A 347 -6.79 22.77 10.18
CA PRO A 347 -5.55 23.55 10.21
C PRO A 347 -4.36 22.74 9.67
N GLY A 348 -3.56 23.35 8.79
CA GLY A 348 -2.38 22.68 8.22
C GLY A 348 -2.69 21.52 7.29
N ASP A 349 -3.91 21.43 6.75
CA ASP A 349 -4.31 20.45 5.74
C ASP A 349 -4.14 18.99 6.23
N VAL A 350 -4.27 18.76 7.55
CA VAL A 350 -4.05 17.45 8.19
C VAL A 350 -5.16 16.43 7.93
N ASP A 351 -6.30 16.87 7.41
CA ASP A 351 -7.36 16.01 6.91
C ASP A 351 -6.91 15.14 5.71
N VAL A 352 -5.86 15.54 4.99
CA VAL A 352 -5.13 14.64 4.07
C VAL A 352 -4.59 13.42 4.81
N LEU A 353 -4.01 13.60 5.99
CA LEU A 353 -3.49 12.50 6.82
C LEU A 353 -4.62 11.68 7.43
N TYR A 354 -5.75 12.32 7.79
CA TYR A 354 -6.94 11.59 8.25
C TYR A 354 -7.45 10.64 7.17
N SER A 355 -7.55 11.12 5.93
CA SER A 355 -7.92 10.28 4.78
C SER A 355 -6.89 9.19 4.50
N LEU A 356 -5.59 9.52 4.50
CA LEU A 356 -4.54 8.53 4.21
C LEU A 356 -4.51 7.41 5.26
N MET A 357 -4.57 7.75 6.55
CA MET A 357 -4.60 6.77 7.65
C MET A 357 -5.86 5.92 7.63
N ASN A 358 -7.02 6.52 7.34
CA ASN A 358 -8.26 5.76 7.17
C ASN A 358 -8.18 4.79 5.98
N ASN A 359 -7.66 5.26 4.84
CA ASN A 359 -7.52 4.44 3.63
C ASN A 359 -6.54 3.28 3.81
N VAL A 360 -5.44 3.47 4.56
CA VAL A 360 -4.53 2.36 4.93
C VAL A 360 -5.30 1.25 5.63
N VAL A 361 -6.16 1.59 6.60
CA VAL A 361 -6.93 0.60 7.36
C VAL A 361 -8.05 -0.02 6.52
N VAL A 362 -8.71 0.76 5.64
CA VAL A 362 -9.72 0.26 4.70
C VAL A 362 -9.12 -0.74 3.72
N GLN A 363 -7.99 -0.40 3.10
CA GLN A 363 -7.27 -1.27 2.16
C GLN A 363 -6.86 -2.56 2.87
N PHE A 364 -6.24 -2.43 4.05
CA PHE A 364 -5.88 -3.56 4.90
C PHE A 364 -7.08 -4.47 5.22
N CYS A 365 -8.23 -3.89 5.57
CA CYS A 365 -9.45 -4.65 5.87
C CYS A 365 -9.94 -5.44 4.64
N ALA A 366 -9.94 -4.81 3.46
CA ALA A 366 -10.37 -5.44 2.21
C ALA A 366 -9.43 -6.61 1.81
N ASP A 367 -8.12 -6.42 1.93
CA ASP A 367 -7.12 -7.43 1.60
C ASP A 367 -7.17 -8.62 2.57
N ALA A 368 -7.41 -8.34 3.86
CA ALA A 368 -7.65 -9.39 4.85
C ALA A 368 -8.89 -10.23 4.52
N GLU A 369 -9.94 -9.66 3.90
CA GLU A 369 -11.17 -10.36 3.54
C GLU A 369 -11.04 -11.24 2.29
N LYS A 370 -10.33 -10.79 1.24
CA LYS A 370 -10.19 -11.54 -0.03
C LYS A 370 -9.41 -12.85 0.10
N GLY A 371 -8.61 -13.02 1.16
CA GLY A 371 -7.71 -14.16 1.31
C GLY A 371 -6.59 -14.15 0.26
N PHE A 372 -5.49 -14.84 0.54
CA PHE A 372 -4.25 -14.81 -0.26
C PHE A 372 -4.34 -15.36 -1.70
N ARG A 373 -5.54 -15.63 -2.24
CA ARG A 373 -5.72 -16.37 -3.50
C ARG A 373 -6.15 -15.51 -4.70
N HIS A 374 -6.61 -14.28 -4.49
CA HIS A 374 -6.94 -13.34 -5.59
C HIS A 374 -6.57 -11.90 -5.21
N SER A 375 -5.27 -11.64 -5.06
CA SER A 375 -4.73 -10.29 -4.89
C SER A 375 -4.59 -9.58 -6.23
N ASP A 376 -4.76 -8.25 -6.23
CA ASP A 376 -4.16 -7.40 -7.26
C ASP A 376 -2.65 -7.68 -7.22
N LYS A 377 -2.10 -8.25 -8.29
CA LYS A 377 -0.72 -8.79 -8.33
C LYS A 377 0.39 -7.75 -8.10
N ARG A 378 0.06 -6.47 -7.86
CA ARG A 378 0.99 -5.32 -7.87
C ARG A 378 1.01 -4.44 -6.61
N SER A 379 0.31 -4.77 -5.52
CA SER A 379 0.40 -3.99 -4.25
C SER A 379 1.10 -4.79 -3.14
N THR A 380 1.93 -4.12 -2.33
CA THR A 380 2.83 -4.72 -1.31
C THR A 380 2.16 -4.70 0.05
N LEU A 381 1.07 -3.94 0.21
CA LEU A 381 0.18 -4.02 1.38
C LEU A 381 -0.44 -5.42 1.55
N ASN A 382 -0.26 -6.30 0.55
CA ASN A 382 -0.71 -7.69 0.53
C ASN A 382 0.17 -8.67 1.35
N HIS A 383 1.41 -8.30 1.70
CA HIS A 383 2.26 -9.08 2.62
C HIS A 383 2.04 -8.66 4.08
N VAL A 384 0.87 -9.05 4.59
CA VAL A 384 0.47 -9.42 5.97
C VAL A 384 0.86 -8.48 7.11
N SER A 385 -0.02 -7.51 7.39
CA SER A 385 -0.06 -6.66 8.60
C SER A 385 1.14 -5.72 8.84
N GLU A 386 2.38 -6.15 8.66
CA GLU A 386 3.57 -5.39 9.01
C GLU A 386 3.69 -4.11 8.18
N LYS A 387 3.64 -4.20 6.84
CA LYS A 387 3.69 -3.02 5.97
C LYS A 387 2.52 -2.04 6.21
N ALA A 388 1.32 -2.55 6.52
CA ALA A 388 0.17 -1.71 6.85
C ALA A 388 0.36 -0.97 8.19
N VAL A 389 0.99 -1.64 9.17
CA VAL A 389 1.36 -1.03 10.45
C VAL A 389 2.41 0.05 10.23
N GLU A 390 3.47 -0.23 9.48
CA GLU A 390 4.50 0.77 9.16
C GLU A 390 3.92 1.98 8.42
N ALA A 391 3.06 1.75 7.43
CA ALA A 391 2.34 2.80 6.71
C ALA A 391 1.51 3.70 7.64
N TYR A 392 0.76 3.08 8.55
CA TYR A 392 -0.04 3.80 9.53
C TYR A 392 0.83 4.62 10.49
N PHE A 393 1.93 4.04 10.99
CA PHE A 393 2.87 4.72 11.89
C PHE A 393 3.65 5.85 11.19
N ALA A 394 3.99 5.70 9.91
CA ALA A 394 4.59 6.77 9.11
C ALA A 394 3.65 7.99 9.00
N CYS A 395 2.37 7.75 8.71
CA CYS A 395 1.37 8.81 8.67
C CYS A 395 1.13 9.43 10.06
N PHE A 396 1.05 8.59 11.10
CA PHE A 396 0.89 9.04 12.47
C PHE A 396 2.07 9.89 12.94
N HIS A 397 3.30 9.51 12.58
CA HIS A 397 4.50 10.28 12.90
C HIS A 397 4.44 11.67 12.26
N LEU A 398 4.05 11.77 10.99
CA LEU A 398 3.83 13.06 10.33
C LEU A 398 2.71 13.87 11.00
N LEU A 399 1.59 13.23 11.35
CA LEU A 399 0.50 13.89 12.06
C LEU A 399 0.95 14.44 13.43
N LEU A 400 1.74 13.69 14.19
CA LEU A 400 2.32 14.13 15.46
C LEU A 400 3.28 15.31 15.26
N CYS A 401 4.16 15.25 14.26
CA CYS A 401 5.07 16.36 13.96
C CYS A 401 4.30 17.64 13.63
N MET A 402 3.26 17.54 12.79
CA MET A 402 2.39 18.67 12.45
C MET A 402 1.66 19.20 13.69
N ALA A 403 1.01 18.33 14.46
CA ALA A 403 0.20 18.71 15.63
C ALA A 403 1.02 19.33 16.77
N THR A 404 2.23 18.83 17.01
CA THR A 404 3.12 19.34 18.07
C THR A 404 3.86 20.62 17.70
N GLU A 405 3.98 20.93 16.41
CA GLU A 405 4.52 22.22 15.94
C GLU A 405 3.43 23.29 15.73
N ASN A 406 2.16 22.90 15.63
CA ASN A 406 1.03 23.82 15.50
C ASN A 406 -0.14 23.40 16.40
N THR A 407 -0.31 24.10 17.53
CA THR A 407 -1.35 23.81 18.52
C THR A 407 -2.77 23.99 18.02
N GLU A 408 -3.01 24.74 16.94
CA GLU A 408 -4.34 24.89 16.34
C GLU A 408 -4.88 23.55 15.80
N ILE A 409 -3.98 22.66 15.38
CA ILE A 409 -4.34 21.31 14.93
C ILE A 409 -4.92 20.49 16.09
N ILE A 410 -4.29 20.53 17.27
CA ILE A 410 -4.76 19.85 18.48
C ILE A 410 -6.11 20.46 18.94
N LYS A 411 -6.22 21.79 18.94
CA LYS A 411 -7.47 22.49 19.29
C LYS A 411 -8.61 22.11 18.34
N ALA A 412 -8.34 22.00 17.05
CA ALA A 412 -9.33 21.56 16.05
C ALA A 412 -9.77 20.11 16.28
N ALA A 413 -8.82 19.19 16.55
CA ALA A 413 -9.12 17.80 16.89
C ALA A 413 -9.98 17.68 18.16
N ASN A 414 -9.61 18.39 19.24
CA ASN A 414 -10.40 18.46 20.47
C ASN A 414 -11.81 19.01 20.23
N LYS A 415 -11.93 20.07 19.41
CA LYS A 415 -13.23 20.64 19.02
C LYS A 415 -14.07 19.64 18.23
N MET A 416 -13.46 18.87 17.33
CA MET A 416 -14.13 17.83 16.55
C MET A 416 -14.68 16.72 17.47
N VAL A 417 -13.86 16.21 18.39
CA VAL A 417 -14.25 15.20 19.37
C VAL A 417 -15.38 15.71 20.28
N LYS A 418 -15.23 16.92 20.83
CA LYS A 418 -16.25 17.52 21.70
C LYS A 418 -17.58 17.73 20.97
N ARG A 419 -17.54 18.26 19.74
CA ARG A 419 -18.74 18.45 18.90
C ARG A 419 -19.43 17.13 18.58
N PHE A 420 -18.66 16.07 18.35
CA PHE A 420 -19.24 14.75 18.16
C PHE A 420 -19.94 14.30 19.44
N LEU A 421 -19.27 14.33 20.60
CA LEU A 421 -19.88 13.92 21.88
C LEU A 421 -21.16 14.68 22.25
N THR A 422 -21.27 15.97 21.91
CA THR A 422 -22.46 16.79 22.19
C THR A 422 -23.58 16.61 21.16
N GLY A 423 -23.26 16.08 19.97
CA GLY A 423 -24.15 16.04 18.83
C GLY A 423 -24.40 17.42 18.17
N PRO A 424 -25.15 17.45 17.05
CA PRO A 424 -25.77 16.31 16.38
C PRO A 424 -24.80 15.51 15.48
N HIS A 425 -24.88 14.18 15.51
CA HIS A 425 -23.91 13.25 14.88
C HIS A 425 -24.06 13.05 13.35
N THR A 426 -24.83 13.92 12.67
CA THR A 426 -25.29 13.69 11.29
C THR A 426 -24.16 13.50 10.28
N LYS A 427 -24.41 12.73 9.22
CA LYS A 427 -23.50 12.55 8.06
C LYS A 427 -23.12 13.85 7.35
N LYS A 428 -23.92 14.91 7.48
CA LYS A 428 -23.57 16.23 6.97
C LYS A 428 -22.42 16.86 7.76
N GLN A 429 -22.42 16.68 9.09
CA GLN A 429 -21.38 17.24 9.97
C GLN A 429 -20.16 16.34 10.08
N PHE A 430 -20.37 15.02 10.10
CA PHE A 430 -19.32 14.01 10.20
C PHE A 430 -19.46 13.00 9.06
N PRO A 431 -19.03 13.34 7.82
CA PRO A 431 -19.18 12.48 6.66
C PRO A 431 -18.50 11.12 6.82
N ASP A 432 -17.34 11.10 7.47
CA ASP A 432 -16.50 9.92 7.70
C ASP A 432 -16.17 9.77 9.19
N LEU A 433 -16.55 8.64 9.78
CA LEU A 433 -16.26 8.34 11.20
C LEU A 433 -14.80 7.92 11.41
N GLY A 434 -14.11 7.45 10.37
CA GLY A 434 -12.68 7.14 10.41
C GLY A 434 -11.84 8.40 10.62
N HIS A 435 -12.23 9.53 10.02
CA HIS A 435 -11.56 10.82 10.26
C HIS A 435 -11.64 11.23 11.75
N LEU A 436 -12.78 11.00 12.40
CA LEU A 436 -12.94 11.27 13.83
C LEU A 436 -12.03 10.36 14.68
N LEU A 437 -11.90 9.08 14.32
CA LEU A 437 -10.99 8.15 15.01
C LEU A 437 -9.52 8.57 14.87
N VAL A 438 -9.12 9.06 13.69
CA VAL A 438 -7.76 9.57 13.49
C VAL A 438 -7.54 10.90 14.21
N ALA A 439 -8.49 11.83 14.16
CA ALA A 439 -8.41 13.10 14.90
C ALA A 439 -8.28 12.86 16.41
N ALA A 440 -8.96 11.84 16.95
CA ALA A 440 -8.83 11.46 18.35
C ALA A 440 -7.43 10.96 18.74
N LEU A 441 -6.55 10.59 17.80
CA LEU A 441 -5.15 10.24 18.14
C LEU A 441 -4.37 11.44 18.66
N ILE A 442 -4.72 12.63 18.22
CA ILE A 442 -4.05 13.89 18.58
C ILE A 442 -4.90 14.78 19.48
N SER A 443 -6.07 14.32 19.91
CA SER A 443 -6.83 14.97 20.97
C SER A 443 -6.21 14.68 22.36
N ASP A 444 -6.55 15.52 23.33
CA ASP A 444 -6.03 15.41 24.69
C ASP A 444 -6.47 14.11 25.36
N ASP A 445 -7.76 13.79 25.28
CA ASP A 445 -8.36 12.63 25.94
C ASP A 445 -8.19 11.31 25.17
N GLY A 446 -7.76 11.37 23.90
CA GLY A 446 -7.70 10.19 23.05
C GLY A 446 -9.06 9.57 22.73
N LEU A 447 -9.06 8.25 22.50
CA LEU A 447 -10.27 7.45 22.26
C LEU A 447 -10.89 6.96 23.58
N THR A 448 -11.75 7.79 24.18
CA THR A 448 -12.49 7.47 25.41
C THR A 448 -13.67 6.53 25.15
N GLU A 449 -14.11 5.79 26.18
CA GLU A 449 -15.29 4.90 26.08
C GLU A 449 -16.57 5.65 25.66
N PRO A 450 -16.90 6.86 26.18
CA PRO A 450 -18.06 7.62 25.72
C PRO A 450 -18.02 8.00 24.24
N LEU A 451 -16.83 8.37 23.72
CA LEU A 451 -16.65 8.69 22.31
C LEU A 451 -16.88 7.45 21.44
N ILE A 452 -16.25 6.33 21.81
CA ILE A 452 -16.41 5.05 21.13
C ILE A 452 -17.87 4.60 21.13
N PHE A 453 -18.56 4.76 22.25
CA PHE A 453 -19.98 4.43 22.37
C PHE A 453 -20.85 5.22 21.38
N GLN A 454 -20.63 6.54 21.25
CA GLN A 454 -21.36 7.34 20.25
C GLN A 454 -20.99 6.96 18.81
N ILE A 455 -19.72 6.65 18.53
CA ILE A 455 -19.28 6.18 17.21
C ILE A 455 -20.00 4.88 16.84
N ILE A 456 -20.10 3.93 17.77
CA ILE A 456 -20.81 2.67 17.56
C ILE A 456 -22.29 2.92 17.27
N LYS A 457 -22.96 3.77 18.07
CA LYS A 457 -24.37 4.09 17.85
C LYS A 457 -24.62 4.71 16.48
N GLU A 458 -23.81 5.70 16.11
CA GLU A 458 -23.91 6.37 14.81
C GLU A 458 -23.60 5.41 13.65
N ALA A 459 -22.65 4.50 13.81
CA ALA A 459 -22.34 3.49 12.80
C ALA A 459 -23.50 2.51 12.58
N ILE A 460 -24.09 1.98 13.65
CA ILE A 460 -25.26 1.08 13.57
C ILE A 460 -26.43 1.81 12.89
N LEU A 461 -26.68 3.06 13.28
CA LEU A 461 -27.71 3.91 12.70
C LEU A 461 -27.52 4.11 11.18
N ARG A 462 -26.31 4.49 10.74
CA ARG A 462 -25.99 4.68 9.32
C ARG A 462 -26.05 3.39 8.50
N ASN A 463 -25.78 2.25 9.13
CA ASN A 463 -25.76 0.95 8.47
C ASN A 463 -27.17 0.43 8.16
N VAL A 464 -28.24 0.93 8.80
CA VAL A 464 -29.61 0.44 8.60
C VAL A 464 -30.02 0.41 7.13
N VAL A 465 -29.74 1.46 6.35
CA VAL A 465 -30.11 1.49 4.92
C VAL A 465 -29.42 0.38 4.12
N TRP A 466 -28.15 0.11 4.41
CA TRP A 466 -27.36 -0.93 3.74
C TRP A 466 -27.75 -2.33 4.22
N MET A 467 -28.14 -2.47 5.48
CA MET A 467 -28.67 -3.72 6.01
C MET A 467 -29.97 -4.12 5.30
N LEU A 468 -30.89 -3.16 5.11
CA LEU A 468 -32.25 -3.44 4.63
C LEU A 468 -32.36 -3.48 3.10
N ASP A 469 -31.61 -2.64 2.38
CA ASP A 469 -31.74 -2.49 0.94
C ASP A 469 -31.00 -3.58 0.16
N SER A 470 -31.55 -3.93 -1.00
CA SER A 470 -30.95 -4.86 -1.97
C SER A 470 -29.58 -4.45 -2.51
N LYS A 471 -29.19 -3.17 -2.39
CA LYS A 471 -27.84 -2.70 -2.72
C LYS A 471 -26.80 -3.02 -1.65
N GLY A 472 -27.23 -3.46 -0.48
CA GLY A 472 -26.36 -3.93 0.59
C GLY A 472 -26.63 -5.39 0.92
N ALA A 473 -27.06 -5.68 2.14
CA ALA A 473 -27.25 -7.04 2.63
C ALA A 473 -28.61 -7.67 2.27
N ASP A 474 -29.54 -6.90 1.70
CA ASP A 474 -30.86 -7.38 1.27
C ASP A 474 -31.68 -8.05 2.38
N MET A 475 -31.52 -7.61 3.63
CA MET A 475 -32.22 -8.16 4.80
C MET A 475 -33.40 -7.29 5.21
N ALA A 476 -34.31 -7.02 4.27
CA ALA A 476 -35.49 -6.18 4.47
C ALA A 476 -36.37 -6.64 5.64
N GLU A 477 -36.35 -7.94 5.99
CA GLU A 477 -37.08 -8.50 7.12
C GLU A 477 -36.67 -7.92 8.48
N LEU A 478 -35.48 -7.34 8.60
CA LEU A 478 -35.04 -6.69 9.84
C LEU A 478 -35.76 -5.35 10.10
N ALA A 479 -36.48 -4.82 9.11
CA ALA A 479 -37.33 -3.64 9.27
C ALA A 479 -38.67 -3.93 9.95
N TYR A 480 -39.07 -5.20 10.05
CA TYR A 480 -40.20 -5.60 10.87
C TYR A 480 -39.87 -5.38 12.35
N LEU A 481 -40.74 -4.75 13.13
CA LEU A 481 -40.50 -4.42 14.53
C LEU A 481 -41.22 -5.44 15.44
N GLU A 482 -40.59 -6.59 15.68
CA GLU A 482 -41.16 -7.68 16.48
C GLU A 482 -41.44 -7.26 17.93
N PRO A 483 -42.49 -7.79 18.60
CA PRO A 483 -42.82 -7.42 19.98
C PRO A 483 -41.95 -8.11 21.03
N THR A 484 -41.35 -9.27 20.70
CA THR A 484 -40.57 -10.09 21.63
C THR A 484 -39.46 -9.30 22.32
N ALA A 485 -39.29 -9.47 23.64
CA ALA A 485 -38.31 -8.72 24.42
C ALA A 485 -36.84 -9.02 24.00
N ILE A 486 -36.56 -10.26 23.60
CA ILE A 486 -35.26 -10.73 23.11
C ILE A 486 -35.46 -11.38 21.74
N SER A 487 -34.75 -10.90 20.71
CA SER A 487 -34.76 -11.53 19.38
C SER A 487 -33.34 -11.95 19.00
N GLU A 488 -33.04 -13.24 19.16
CA GLU A 488 -31.75 -13.81 18.75
C GLU A 488 -31.51 -13.61 17.25
N TYR A 489 -32.55 -13.75 16.43
CA TYR A 489 -32.44 -13.50 14.99
C TYR A 489 -32.05 -12.03 14.72
N ARG A 490 -32.69 -11.04 15.36
CA ARG A 490 -32.32 -9.63 15.15
C ARG A 490 -30.87 -9.38 15.55
N LEU A 491 -30.44 -9.89 16.71
CA LEU A 491 -29.06 -9.73 17.20
C LEU A 491 -28.05 -10.33 16.21
N ALA A 492 -28.29 -11.54 15.72
CA ALA A 492 -27.39 -12.22 14.79
C ALA A 492 -27.40 -11.58 13.40
N LYS A 493 -28.58 -11.39 12.80
CA LYS A 493 -28.71 -10.92 11.41
C LYS A 493 -28.38 -9.44 11.23
N THR A 494 -28.64 -8.59 12.22
CA THR A 494 -28.18 -7.19 12.18
C THR A 494 -26.64 -7.12 12.17
N PHE A 495 -25.98 -8.01 12.92
CA PHE A 495 -24.52 -8.08 12.91
C PHE A 495 -23.99 -8.60 11.57
N GLU A 496 -24.55 -9.71 11.09
CA GLU A 496 -24.22 -10.33 9.79
C GLU A 496 -24.33 -9.35 8.63
N ALA A 497 -25.43 -8.60 8.57
CA ALA A 497 -25.70 -7.62 7.52
C ALA A 497 -24.68 -6.47 7.44
N SER A 498 -23.99 -6.18 8.55
CA SER A 498 -23.08 -5.04 8.68
C SER A 498 -21.65 -5.45 9.07
N ARG A 499 -21.32 -6.73 8.89
CA ARG A 499 -20.06 -7.34 9.35
C ARG A 499 -18.82 -6.61 8.87
N THR A 500 -18.74 -6.25 7.58
CA THR A 500 -17.60 -5.52 7.00
C THR A 500 -17.41 -4.14 7.64
N SER A 501 -18.51 -3.42 7.89
CA SER A 501 -18.49 -2.10 8.54
C SER A 501 -17.99 -2.20 9.99
N TYR A 502 -18.48 -3.17 10.76
CA TYR A 502 -18.05 -3.38 12.14
C TYR A 502 -16.60 -3.86 12.23
N ARG A 503 -16.14 -4.71 11.30
CA ARG A 503 -14.73 -5.11 11.20
C ARG A 503 -13.81 -3.92 10.92
N LEU A 504 -14.18 -3.06 9.99
CA LEU A 504 -13.43 -1.84 9.72
C LEU A 504 -13.27 -0.98 10.98
N LEU A 505 -14.34 -0.78 11.75
CA LEU A 505 -14.26 -0.03 13.01
C LEU A 505 -13.35 -0.70 14.04
N MET A 506 -13.42 -2.03 14.17
CA MET A 506 -12.52 -2.77 15.06
C MET A 506 -11.06 -2.63 14.64
N PHE A 507 -10.75 -2.67 13.33
CA PHE A 507 -9.40 -2.43 12.84
C PHE A 507 -8.96 -0.99 13.09
N LEU A 508 -9.80 0.01 12.80
CA LEU A 508 -9.46 1.41 13.08
C LEU A 508 -9.16 1.62 14.56
N LYS A 509 -9.95 1.02 15.47
CA LYS A 509 -9.70 1.05 16.91
C LYS A 509 -8.41 0.32 17.30
N LEU A 510 -8.13 -0.83 16.70
CA LEU A 510 -6.91 -1.60 16.94
C LEU A 510 -5.66 -0.82 16.56
N PHE A 511 -5.59 -0.29 15.32
CA PHE A 511 -4.48 0.53 14.84
C PHE A 511 -4.29 1.77 15.72
N SER A 512 -5.39 2.45 16.06
CA SER A 512 -5.36 3.64 16.90
C SER A 512 -4.81 3.35 18.29
N SER A 513 -5.20 2.23 18.91
CA SER A 513 -4.77 1.85 20.25
C SER A 513 -3.31 1.36 20.28
N SER A 514 -2.82 0.78 19.18
CA SER A 514 -1.40 0.45 19.00
C SER A 514 -0.53 1.71 18.91
N ALA A 515 -1.00 2.74 18.21
CA ALA A 515 -0.26 3.98 17.99
C ALA A 515 -0.30 4.92 19.21
N ARG A 516 -1.48 5.10 19.83
CA ARG A 516 -1.70 6.00 20.96
C ARG A 516 -1.62 5.24 22.29
N GLN A 517 -0.39 5.01 22.77
CA GLN A 517 -0.17 4.34 24.06
C GLN A 517 -0.70 5.19 25.24
N PRO A 518 -1.48 4.61 26.17
CA PRO A 518 -2.01 5.33 27.33
C PRO A 518 -0.90 5.98 28.16
N GLY A 519 -1.16 7.18 28.70
CA GLY A 519 -0.25 7.88 29.61
C GLY A 519 0.95 8.58 28.94
N LYS A 520 1.14 8.47 27.62
CA LYS A 520 2.20 9.19 26.90
C LYS A 520 1.69 10.48 26.27
N SER A 521 2.41 11.59 26.49
CA SER A 521 2.14 12.87 25.82
C SER A 521 2.36 12.76 24.31
N LEU A 522 1.74 13.64 23.52
CA LEU A 522 1.96 13.69 22.06
C LEU A 522 3.43 13.93 21.70
N VAL A 523 4.11 14.76 22.47
CA VAL A 523 5.55 15.02 22.32
C VAL A 523 6.36 13.75 22.57
N ASN A 524 6.09 13.01 23.66
CA ASN A 524 6.84 11.79 23.97
C ASN A 524 6.63 10.70 22.89
N LEU A 525 5.41 10.59 22.34
CA LEU A 525 5.14 9.68 21.22
C LEU A 525 5.93 10.08 19.97
N ARG A 526 5.97 11.39 19.65
CA ARG A 526 6.76 11.91 18.54
C ARG A 526 8.26 11.62 18.73
N GLU A 527 8.81 11.91 19.91
CA GLU A 527 10.22 11.67 20.19
C GLU A 527 10.58 10.19 20.08
N THR A 528 9.72 9.29 20.58
CA THR A 528 9.91 7.84 20.43
C THR A 528 9.99 7.43 18.96
N LEU A 529 9.13 8.01 18.11
CA LEU A 529 9.14 7.73 16.67
C LEU A 529 10.33 8.35 15.95
N PHE A 530 10.86 9.49 16.41
CA PHE A 530 12.13 10.00 15.89
C PHE A 530 13.31 9.09 16.23
N ASP A 531 13.32 8.53 17.45
CA ASP A 531 14.38 7.62 17.91
C ASP A 531 14.36 6.30 17.14
N SER A 532 13.17 5.81 16.78
CA SER A 532 12.99 4.60 15.96
C SER A 532 12.96 4.85 14.44
N HIS A 533 13.34 6.05 13.98
CA HIS A 533 13.33 6.40 12.56
C HIS A 533 11.96 6.19 11.86
N GLY A 534 10.87 6.47 12.58
CA GLY A 534 9.49 6.27 12.15
C GLY A 534 8.97 4.84 12.28
N ALA A 535 9.77 3.91 12.83
CA ALA A 535 9.33 2.53 13.03
C ALA A 535 8.22 2.43 14.07
N PRO A 536 7.26 1.50 13.91
CA PRO A 536 6.40 1.10 15.00
C PRO A 536 7.24 0.56 16.18
N PRO A 537 6.77 0.70 17.44
CA PRO A 537 7.47 0.13 18.59
C PRO A 537 7.72 -1.38 18.43
N PRO A 538 8.83 -1.92 18.96
CA PRO A 538 9.18 -3.33 18.84
C PRO A 538 8.03 -4.25 19.29
N GLY A 539 7.77 -5.30 18.49
CA GLY A 539 6.72 -6.28 18.76
C GLY A 539 5.30 -5.85 18.38
N VAL A 540 5.05 -4.57 18.07
CA VAL A 540 3.72 -4.11 17.63
C VAL A 540 3.25 -4.83 16.36
N PRO A 541 4.06 -5.01 15.30
CA PRO A 541 3.63 -5.77 14.12
C PRO A 541 3.17 -7.20 14.45
N ALA A 542 3.93 -7.93 15.28
CA ALA A 542 3.59 -9.29 15.70
C ALA A 542 2.30 -9.34 16.55
N VAL A 543 2.14 -8.40 17.48
CA VAL A 543 0.92 -8.28 18.28
C VAL A 543 -0.29 -7.96 17.40
N MET A 544 -0.13 -7.07 16.43
CA MET A 544 -1.19 -6.71 15.50
C MET A 544 -1.59 -7.91 14.64
N ALA A 545 -0.62 -8.67 14.09
CA ALA A 545 -0.89 -9.90 13.34
C ALA A 545 -1.75 -10.91 14.13
N ARG A 546 -1.51 -11.06 15.44
CA ARG A 546 -2.34 -11.90 16.32
C ARG A 546 -3.74 -11.31 16.51
N ARG A 547 -3.83 -10.02 16.87
CA ARG A 547 -5.12 -9.33 17.12
C ARG A 547 -6.01 -9.28 15.87
N ILE A 548 -5.42 -9.24 14.68
CA ILE A 548 -6.16 -9.28 13.41
C ILE A 548 -6.95 -10.58 13.28
N ARG A 549 -6.37 -11.72 13.67
CA ARG A 549 -7.08 -13.02 13.64
C ARG A 549 -8.26 -13.03 14.62
N GLU A 550 -8.09 -12.44 15.80
CA GLU A 550 -9.15 -12.29 16.80
C GLU A 550 -10.31 -11.44 16.26
N VAL A 551 -10.03 -10.28 15.65
CA VAL A 551 -11.04 -9.41 15.05
C VAL A 551 -11.84 -10.13 13.95
N ARG A 552 -11.18 -10.96 13.14
CA ARG A 552 -11.83 -11.72 12.06
C ARG A 552 -12.79 -12.80 12.59
N ALA A 553 -12.47 -13.39 13.74
CA ALA A 553 -13.26 -14.44 14.37
C ALA A 553 -14.52 -13.90 15.06
N ILE A 554 -14.65 -12.59 15.27
CA ILE A 554 -15.84 -11.97 15.86
C ILE A 554 -17.02 -12.00 14.89
N ASP A 555 -18.11 -12.59 15.34
CA ASP A 555 -19.34 -12.83 14.58
C ASP A 555 -20.62 -12.31 15.26
N GLY A 556 -20.49 -11.55 16.36
CA GLY A 556 -21.62 -10.97 17.07
C GLY A 556 -21.29 -9.74 17.92
N PHE A 557 -22.34 -9.03 18.35
CA PHE A 557 -22.23 -7.76 19.09
C PHE A 557 -21.42 -7.83 20.39
N PRO A 558 -21.54 -8.86 21.26
CA PRO A 558 -20.74 -8.89 22.48
C PRO A 558 -19.23 -8.91 22.22
N GLY A 559 -18.78 -9.66 21.21
CA GLY A 559 -17.38 -9.68 20.78
C GLY A 559 -16.96 -8.34 20.20
N PHE A 560 -17.79 -7.75 19.33
CA PHE A 560 -17.55 -6.44 18.73
C PHE A 560 -17.43 -5.32 19.77
N LEU A 561 -18.38 -5.22 20.70
CA LEU A 561 -18.38 -4.21 21.76
C LEU A 561 -17.14 -4.34 22.65
N ARG A 562 -16.74 -5.56 23.02
CA ARG A 562 -15.49 -5.80 23.76
C ARG A 562 -14.25 -5.39 22.97
N ALA A 563 -14.17 -5.74 21.69
CA ALA A 563 -13.06 -5.35 20.83
C ALA A 563 -12.96 -3.84 20.62
N MET A 564 -14.10 -3.14 20.66
CA MET A 564 -14.14 -1.68 20.62
C MET A 564 -13.75 -1.04 21.96
N GLY A 565 -13.68 -1.80 23.06
CA GLY A 565 -13.31 -1.30 24.39
C GLY A 565 -14.50 -0.88 25.26
N ILE A 566 -15.71 -1.36 24.96
CA ILE A 566 -16.88 -1.18 25.84
C ILE A 566 -16.82 -2.21 26.97
N ILE A 567 -16.81 -1.74 28.22
CA ILE A 567 -16.65 -2.59 29.40
C ILE A 567 -18.00 -3.18 29.80
N GLN A 568 -19.03 -2.34 29.87
CA GLN A 568 -20.37 -2.75 30.28
C GLN A 568 -21.19 -3.17 29.06
N ILE A 569 -21.20 -4.48 28.81
CA ILE A 569 -21.98 -5.05 27.70
C ILE A 569 -23.47 -5.03 28.05
N PRO A 570 -24.33 -4.41 27.23
CA PRO A 570 -25.77 -4.36 27.47
C PRO A 570 -26.40 -5.75 27.41
N SER A 571 -27.48 -5.95 28.18
CA SER A 571 -28.23 -7.21 28.14
C SER A 571 -28.88 -7.43 26.76
N LYS A 572 -29.18 -8.69 26.42
CA LYS A 572 -29.84 -9.01 25.16
C LYS A 572 -31.16 -8.27 24.98
N THR A 573 -31.93 -8.09 26.06
CA THR A 573 -33.19 -7.32 26.06
C THR A 573 -32.96 -5.86 25.72
N GLN A 574 -32.01 -5.21 26.40
CA GLN A 574 -31.68 -3.80 26.15
C GLN A 574 -31.18 -3.59 24.72
N PHE A 575 -30.29 -4.48 24.25
CA PHE A 575 -29.70 -4.34 22.93
C PHE A 575 -30.67 -4.67 21.80
N THR A 576 -31.57 -5.65 21.99
CA THR A 576 -32.66 -5.93 21.04
C THR A 576 -33.56 -4.71 20.89
N ALA A 577 -33.98 -4.10 22.02
CA ALA A 577 -34.79 -2.89 22.00
C ALA A 577 -34.07 -1.72 21.30
N PHE A 578 -32.76 -1.56 21.54
CA PHE A 578 -31.94 -0.57 20.86
C PHE A 578 -31.89 -0.78 19.34
N LEU A 579 -31.58 -1.99 18.87
CA LEU A 579 -31.51 -2.29 17.43
C LEU A 579 -32.86 -2.10 16.73
N ARG A 580 -33.95 -2.48 17.40
CA ARG A 580 -35.32 -2.26 16.89
C ARG A 580 -35.62 -0.77 16.75
N ARG A 581 -35.35 0.01 17.81
CA ARG A 581 -35.53 1.46 17.79
C ARG A 581 -34.68 2.14 16.73
N THR A 582 -33.45 1.67 16.53
CA THR A 582 -32.51 2.22 15.55
C THR A 582 -33.04 2.17 14.11
N VAL A 583 -33.90 1.19 13.78
CA VAL A 583 -34.60 1.16 12.48
C VAL A 583 -35.46 2.41 12.31
N ALA A 584 -36.28 2.75 13.30
CA ALA A 584 -37.13 3.94 13.27
C ALA A 584 -36.31 5.23 13.32
N ASP A 585 -35.31 5.30 14.21
CA ASP A 585 -34.42 6.45 14.34
C ASP A 585 -33.68 6.73 13.01
N SER A 586 -33.33 5.70 12.24
CA SER A 586 -32.70 5.85 10.92
C SER A 586 -33.63 6.52 9.89
N MET A 587 -34.94 6.24 9.97
CA MET A 587 -35.95 6.89 9.14
C MET A 587 -36.11 8.35 9.52
N GLU A 588 -36.20 8.64 10.82
CA GLU A 588 -36.32 10.00 11.35
C GLU A 588 -35.09 10.86 11.01
N ALA A 589 -33.89 10.28 11.12
CA ALA A 589 -32.64 10.93 10.73
C ALA A 589 -32.48 11.11 9.21
N GLY A 590 -33.39 10.53 8.40
CA GLY A 590 -33.35 10.61 6.94
C GLY A 590 -32.23 9.77 6.30
N TYR A 591 -31.68 8.79 7.02
CA TYR A 591 -30.74 7.82 6.43
C TYR A 591 -31.47 6.73 5.64
N SER A 592 -32.72 6.45 6.00
CA SER A 592 -33.54 5.43 5.39
C SER A 592 -34.97 5.94 5.15
N VAL A 593 -35.73 5.26 4.31
CA VAL A 593 -37.19 5.37 4.21
C VAL A 593 -37.84 4.01 4.42
N MET A 594 -39.10 3.98 4.84
CA MET A 594 -39.87 2.75 5.06
C MET A 594 -40.83 2.51 3.88
N PRO A 595 -40.43 1.75 2.84
CA PRO A 595 -41.25 1.53 1.64
C PRO A 595 -42.38 0.51 1.84
N LEU A 596 -42.35 -0.26 2.93
CA LEU A 596 -43.27 -1.37 3.19
C LEU A 596 -43.98 -1.19 4.53
N SER A 597 -45.24 -1.62 4.61
CA SER A 597 -45.97 -1.67 5.88
C SER A 597 -45.46 -2.79 6.79
N GLN A 598 -45.66 -2.65 8.10
CA GLN A 598 -45.28 -3.68 9.07
C GLN A 598 -45.94 -5.04 8.80
N SER A 599 -47.18 -5.09 8.28
CA SER A 599 -47.80 -6.35 7.85
C SER A 599 -47.06 -7.05 6.72
N LYS A 600 -46.58 -6.30 5.72
CA LYS A 600 -45.78 -6.88 4.62
C LYS A 600 -44.43 -7.36 5.14
N LEU A 601 -43.78 -6.57 5.99
CA LEU A 601 -42.49 -6.91 6.59
C LEU A 601 -42.58 -8.13 7.51
N TYR A 602 -43.67 -8.28 8.28
CA TYR A 602 -43.96 -9.48 9.07
C TYR A 602 -44.01 -10.73 8.19
N MET A 603 -44.73 -10.67 7.05
CA MET A 603 -44.78 -11.80 6.13
C MET A 603 -43.39 -12.16 5.61
N ILE A 604 -42.57 -11.18 5.21
CA ILE A 604 -41.17 -11.43 4.79
C ILE A 604 -40.37 -12.07 5.93
N ARG A 605 -40.51 -11.56 7.16
CA ARG A 605 -39.81 -12.09 8.33
C ARG A 605 -40.21 -13.52 8.66
N LYS A 606 -41.49 -13.87 8.56
CA LYS A 606 -42.00 -15.21 8.83
C LYS A 606 -41.41 -16.30 7.92
N VAL A 607 -40.94 -15.95 6.71
CA VAL A 607 -40.20 -16.89 5.85
C VAL A 607 -38.89 -17.31 6.51
N ARG A 608 -38.18 -16.33 7.06
CA ARG A 608 -36.82 -16.49 7.57
C ARG A 608 -36.80 -16.94 9.03
N GLU A 609 -37.81 -16.55 9.80
CA GLU A 609 -38.01 -16.89 11.21
C GLU A 609 -39.47 -17.31 11.41
N ARG A 610 -39.74 -18.62 11.31
CA ARG A 610 -41.11 -19.17 11.27
C ARG A 610 -41.92 -18.87 12.53
N ASP A 611 -41.25 -18.79 13.68
CA ASP A 611 -41.84 -18.64 15.01
C ASP A 611 -41.90 -17.17 15.47
N VAL A 612 -41.68 -16.20 14.58
CA VAL A 612 -41.71 -14.77 14.92
C VAL A 612 -43.10 -14.32 15.40
N GLU A 613 -43.15 -13.58 16.50
CA GLU A 613 -44.40 -13.06 17.06
C GLU A 613 -45.01 -11.95 16.20
N VAL A 614 -46.35 -11.87 16.23
CA VAL A 614 -47.14 -10.85 15.53
C VAL A 614 -47.22 -9.58 16.39
N ALA A 615 -46.71 -8.47 15.87
CA ALA A 615 -46.78 -7.16 16.51
C ALA A 615 -48.20 -6.59 16.47
N GLN A 616 -48.54 -5.77 17.44
CA GLN A 616 -49.83 -5.08 17.48
C GLN A 616 -50.03 -4.21 16.22
N GLY A 617 -51.20 -4.31 15.59
CA GLY A 617 -51.53 -3.59 14.36
C GLY A 617 -51.13 -4.29 13.06
N VAL A 618 -50.47 -5.46 13.14
CA VAL A 618 -50.25 -6.32 11.98
C VAL A 618 -51.55 -7.06 11.64
N SER A 619 -52.12 -6.77 10.48
CA SER A 619 -53.22 -7.52 9.88
C SER A 619 -52.72 -8.36 8.71
N ILE A 620 -53.06 -9.66 8.73
CA ILE A 620 -52.76 -10.61 7.66
C ILE A 620 -54.03 -10.79 6.83
N THR A 621 -54.02 -10.31 5.59
CA THR A 621 -55.16 -10.49 4.68
C THR A 621 -54.93 -11.67 3.73
N GLU A 622 -56.00 -12.24 3.18
CA GLU A 622 -55.91 -13.31 2.17
C GLU A 622 -55.09 -12.86 0.94
N ALA A 623 -55.17 -11.57 0.60
CA ALA A 623 -54.34 -10.97 -0.45
C ALA A 623 -52.85 -10.96 -0.08
N MET A 624 -52.49 -10.72 1.18
CA MET A 624 -51.10 -10.83 1.67
C MET A 624 -50.63 -12.27 1.72
N ILE A 625 -51.49 -13.21 2.11
CA ILE A 625 -51.21 -14.65 2.08
C ILE A 625 -51.01 -15.11 0.64
N THR A 626 -51.82 -14.63 -0.31
CA THR A 626 -51.67 -14.92 -1.75
C THR A 626 -50.41 -14.29 -2.33
N TRP A 627 -50.13 -13.03 -1.99
CA TRP A 627 -48.89 -12.32 -2.34
C TRP A 627 -47.65 -13.09 -1.84
N TYR A 628 -47.74 -13.62 -0.63
CA TYR A 628 -46.70 -14.40 0.04
C TYR A 628 -46.53 -15.82 -0.51
N ASN A 629 -47.62 -16.58 -0.67
CA ASN A 629 -47.63 -17.96 -1.16
C ASN A 629 -47.13 -18.06 -2.61
N ARG A 630 -47.22 -16.97 -3.37
CA ARG A 630 -46.60 -16.80 -4.70
C ARG A 630 -45.11 -16.42 -4.63
N GLY A 631 -44.48 -16.49 -3.46
CA GLY A 631 -43.24 -15.82 -3.04
C GLY A 631 -42.05 -15.85 -4.01
N GLU A 632 -41.21 -14.81 -3.87
CA GLU A 632 -39.96 -14.45 -4.59
C GLU A 632 -40.03 -14.26 -6.12
N LYS A 633 -41.01 -14.83 -6.83
CA LYS A 633 -41.11 -14.72 -8.32
C LYS A 633 -41.67 -13.41 -8.88
N TRP A 634 -42.12 -12.47 -8.03
CA TRP A 634 -42.85 -11.28 -8.49
C TRP A 634 -41.99 -10.10 -8.94
N TYR A 635 -40.68 -10.10 -8.68
CA TYR A 635 -39.80 -9.04 -9.17
C TYR A 635 -39.74 -8.95 -10.71
N TRP A 636 -40.36 -9.91 -11.42
CA TRP A 636 -40.43 -9.97 -12.89
C TRP A 636 -41.86 -10.01 -13.47
N ASN A 637 -42.93 -9.93 -12.65
CA ASN A 637 -44.32 -10.12 -13.08
C ASN A 637 -45.23 -8.91 -12.78
N GLY A 638 -44.86 -7.71 -13.25
CA GLY A 638 -45.77 -6.56 -13.32
C GLY A 638 -45.73 -5.55 -12.17
N TRP A 639 -44.77 -5.65 -11.24
CA TRP A 639 -44.44 -4.59 -10.27
C TRP A 639 -43.05 -4.02 -10.59
N ASN A 640 -42.96 -2.73 -10.94
CA ASN A 640 -41.69 -2.08 -11.26
C ASN A 640 -40.86 -1.77 -10.00
N GLY A 641 -39.80 -2.56 -9.77
CA GLY A 641 -38.66 -2.23 -8.90
C GLY A 641 -38.70 -2.87 -7.50
N ARG A 642 -37.54 -3.32 -7.00
CA ARG A 642 -37.38 -3.69 -5.58
C ARG A 642 -37.69 -2.46 -4.71
N PRO A 643 -38.46 -2.59 -3.62
CA PRO A 643 -38.64 -1.50 -2.66
C PRO A 643 -37.27 -1.09 -2.14
N THR A 644 -36.95 0.19 -2.29
CA THR A 644 -35.67 0.74 -1.84
C THR A 644 -35.86 1.46 -0.51
N PHE A 645 -34.93 1.22 0.42
CA PHE A 645 -34.87 1.93 1.69
C PHE A 645 -34.05 3.22 1.58
N PHE A 646 -33.49 3.55 0.40
CA PHE A 646 -32.78 4.81 0.18
C PHE A 646 -33.75 6.00 0.00
N PRO A 647 -33.50 7.14 0.68
CA PRO A 647 -34.27 8.36 0.46
C PRO A 647 -34.16 8.91 -0.97
N GLY A 648 -35.23 9.50 -1.50
CA GLY A 648 -35.19 10.30 -2.73
C GLY A 648 -35.26 9.54 -4.06
N ARG A 649 -35.54 8.23 -4.07
CA ARG A 649 -35.95 7.50 -5.28
C ARG A 649 -37.41 7.10 -5.16
N LEU A 650 -38.29 7.82 -5.87
CA LEU A 650 -39.62 7.31 -6.17
C LEU A 650 -39.45 6.00 -6.95
N THR A 651 -40.07 4.92 -6.48
CA THR A 651 -40.42 3.79 -7.36
C THR A 651 -41.16 4.40 -8.55
N SER A 652 -40.66 4.22 -9.76
CA SER A 652 -41.29 4.76 -10.97
C SER A 652 -42.68 4.13 -11.17
N SER A 653 -43.71 4.74 -10.59
CA SER A 653 -45.12 4.35 -10.77
C SER A 653 -45.84 5.23 -11.81
N THR A 654 -45.14 6.14 -12.48
CA THR A 654 -45.74 7.05 -13.47
C THR A 654 -44.85 7.22 -14.70
N ALA A 655 -44.52 6.12 -15.39
CA ALA A 655 -44.13 6.19 -16.79
C ALA A 655 -45.23 5.54 -17.63
N VAL A 656 -46.17 6.39 -18.04
CA VAL A 656 -47.20 6.07 -19.03
C VAL A 656 -46.53 5.52 -20.28
N HIS A 657 -47.10 4.41 -20.78
CA HIS A 657 -46.87 3.82 -22.10
C HIS A 657 -46.35 4.81 -23.15
N ARG A 658 -45.13 4.58 -23.65
CA ARG A 658 -44.85 4.82 -25.07
C ARG A 658 -44.16 3.60 -25.65
N ASN A 659 -44.79 3.13 -26.72
CA ASN A 659 -44.61 1.88 -27.42
C ASN A 659 -43.16 1.54 -27.79
N ASP A 660 -42.88 0.24 -27.63
CA ASP A 660 -42.25 -0.62 -28.62
C ASP A 660 -42.02 0.00 -30.01
N ARG A 661 -40.77 -0.06 -30.48
CA ARG A 661 -40.47 -0.56 -31.82
C ARG A 661 -39.02 -1.03 -31.95
N SER A 662 -38.94 -2.33 -32.25
CA SER A 662 -38.00 -2.99 -33.15
C SER A 662 -36.58 -3.29 -32.68
N ARG A 663 -36.38 -4.57 -32.36
CA ARG A 663 -35.19 -5.35 -32.74
C ARG A 663 -34.83 -5.10 -34.20
N GLY A 664 -33.54 -5.06 -34.52
CA GLY A 664 -33.05 -5.22 -35.88
C GLY A 664 -31.55 -4.99 -36.03
N GLY A 665 -30.81 -6.05 -36.37
CA GLY A 665 -29.89 -6.00 -37.50
C GLY A 665 -28.43 -5.63 -37.25
N ARG A 666 -27.57 -6.54 -37.71
CA ARG A 666 -26.13 -6.39 -38.00
C ARG A 666 -25.81 -5.21 -38.94
N GLY A 667 -24.55 -4.75 -38.86
CA GLY A 667 -23.84 -3.90 -39.84
C GLY A 667 -23.06 -2.83 -39.07
N GLY A 668 -21.74 -2.67 -39.15
CA GLY A 668 -20.86 -2.79 -40.31
C GLY A 668 -20.41 -1.38 -40.73
N ARG A 669 -19.15 -1.04 -40.38
CA ARG A 669 -18.25 -0.04 -41.01
C ARG A 669 -18.45 1.48 -40.85
N ILE A 670 -17.32 2.08 -40.46
CA ILE A 670 -16.65 3.33 -40.91
C ILE A 670 -17.17 4.67 -40.37
N GLY A 671 -16.21 5.41 -39.82
CA GLY A 671 -16.26 6.79 -39.33
C GLY A 671 -15.07 7.03 -38.41
#